data_AF-A0A954AK31-F1
#
_entry.id   AF-A0A954AK31-F1
#
_cell.length_a   1.000
_cell.length_b   1.000
_cell.length_c   1.000
_cell.angle_alpha   90.00
_cell.angle_beta   90.00
_cell.angle_gamma   90.00
#
_symmetry.space_group_name_H-M   'P 1'
#
loop_
_entity.id
_entity.type
_entity.pdbx_description
1 polymer ?
#
loop_
_entity_poly.entity_id
_entity_poly.type
_entity_poly.pdbx_seq_one_letter_code
_entity_poly.pdbx_strand_id
1 'polypeptide(L)'
;MLAFALLSTLAVAQTTDRRQAVGELLGRADEQAYRAAKEQWRSEQDPMLRGALLRHGLRLAATDDSEVLNVLERETLPETRFVAARWFLEHHGKAGLDLLESLRAETKGPQLAVVVLAACAPASSSSPAGKHFGERFDLEPPTRQLEVLALLASPWLRHAPDAADEVSVRKLRSELAEKAKWPALRGEALRQLAASKDPKAKTIARRLAGKALDPRLAQAVFVALTTDIVASDLDSLGPLVLLRGSGVAPLARDFAASHAKDETVVSWALTGGKSAKSDGARLLALRVLENVARSDDRAAGAAKDAVLELVRDDSDEVARRAVAVLAELGDERVRPILEKHLRSGSVDRRLDALEGLARMRTDAAFDSVLLELAGDGPTEIRLLAIRTAARRGNRDFLPMLPQLLGHTDWRVVSAGLELARRVRDASSIPMLLSLLDRSKGRIAAETKSTLKSLTRLYFADAARWKSWWKRDGATFELPPPEADTSGPQTVTTEQVDGGAVLGSDGGGTTASFYGIPVESRSVAFCLDVSGSMNELVGTGVSRLSIAKHALLRSLERVPKGTKVHIIFFDAEIHRFQKRATTIDPKKLEAVQAFVDSQRPLGETNIYGALELAFADPAVDTIYLLSDGEPSAGEITDVRELGDQILRINRRRSVIFHGIAIGTPSALLERLSRESGGDYVLQK
;
A
#
# COMPACT_ATOMS: atom_id res chain seq x y z
N MET A 1 19.75 50.21 24.31
CA MET A 1 20.56 49.06 24.80
C MET A 1 19.73 47.82 25.12
N LEU A 2 18.48 47.93 25.61
CA LEU A 2 17.60 46.77 25.82
C LEU A 2 17.06 46.11 24.52
N ALA A 3 16.94 46.84 23.41
CA ALA A 3 16.54 46.27 22.11
C ALA A 3 17.65 45.44 21.43
N PHE A 4 18.93 45.73 21.72
CA PHE A 4 20.08 45.00 21.16
C PHE A 4 20.34 43.66 21.87
N ALA A 5 19.89 43.53 23.12
CA ALA A 5 20.01 42.31 23.91
C ALA A 5 19.01 41.22 23.51
N LEU A 6 17.85 41.59 22.95
CA LEU A 6 16.85 40.65 22.41
C LEU A 6 17.25 40.05 21.05
N LEU A 7 18.01 40.80 20.24
CA LEU A 7 18.50 40.34 18.93
C LEU A 7 19.59 39.25 19.04
N SER A 8 20.24 39.14 20.19
CA SER A 8 21.39 38.22 20.38
C SER A 8 21.01 36.88 21.02
N THR A 9 19.82 36.74 21.61
CA THR A 9 19.38 35.52 22.32
C THR A 9 18.59 34.54 21.44
N LEU A 10 18.09 34.98 20.29
CA LEU A 10 17.26 34.17 19.39
C LEU A 10 18.05 33.20 18.48
N ALA A 11 19.37 33.36 18.37
CA ALA A 11 20.21 32.51 17.53
C ALA A 11 20.49 31.11 18.12
N VAL A 12 20.15 30.86 19.40
CA VAL A 12 20.54 29.63 20.13
C VAL A 12 19.38 28.98 20.90
N ALA A 13 18.13 29.44 20.75
CA ALA A 13 17.00 28.91 21.50
C ALA A 13 16.41 27.62 20.88
N GLN A 14 15.99 26.67 21.74
CA GLN A 14 15.20 25.51 21.32
C GLN A 14 13.88 25.98 20.65
N THR A 15 13.37 25.19 19.70
CA THR A 15 12.22 25.51 18.83
C THR A 15 10.96 26.01 19.56
N THR A 16 10.76 25.63 20.82
CA THR A 16 9.59 26.02 21.63
C THR A 16 9.71 27.44 22.18
N ASP A 17 10.87 27.83 22.72
CA ASP A 17 11.14 29.19 23.22
C ASP A 17 11.11 30.23 22.08
N ARG A 18 11.63 29.85 20.91
CA ARG A 18 11.67 30.72 19.72
C ARG A 18 10.27 31.07 19.21
N ARG A 19 9.34 30.11 19.18
CA ARG A 19 7.94 30.34 18.77
C ARG A 19 7.20 31.24 19.74
N GLN A 20 7.43 31.07 21.04
CA GLN A 20 6.81 31.91 22.06
C GLN A 20 7.29 33.37 21.96
N ALA A 21 8.59 33.59 21.81
CA ALA A 21 9.15 34.93 21.64
C ALA A 21 8.64 35.64 20.36
N VAL A 22 8.54 34.91 19.23
CA VAL A 22 7.92 35.46 18.01
C VAL A 22 6.44 35.75 18.22
N GLY A 23 5.71 34.89 18.95
CA GLY A 23 4.31 35.14 19.30
C GLY A 23 4.10 36.41 20.12
N GLU A 24 4.95 36.65 21.12
CA GLU A 24 4.91 37.87 21.94
C GLU A 24 5.21 39.14 21.11
N LEU A 25 6.17 39.06 20.19
CA LEU A 25 6.49 40.15 19.27
C LEU A 25 5.30 40.47 18.35
N LEU A 26 4.71 39.44 17.72
CA LEU A 26 3.58 39.59 16.81
C LEU A 26 2.31 40.11 17.51
N GLY A 27 2.20 39.92 18.83
CA GLY A 27 1.10 40.41 19.66
C GLY A 27 1.16 41.92 19.97
N ARG A 28 2.28 42.58 19.69
CA ARG A 28 2.47 44.01 19.96
C ARG A 28 2.22 44.85 18.71
N ALA A 29 1.34 45.84 18.80
CA ALA A 29 0.98 46.72 17.69
C ALA A 29 1.68 48.09 17.80
N ASP A 30 3.00 48.09 18.00
CA ASP A 30 3.80 49.31 18.16
C ASP A 30 4.97 49.37 17.17
N GLU A 31 5.49 50.57 16.94
CA GLU A 31 6.53 50.81 15.92
C GLU A 31 7.82 50.02 16.19
N GLN A 32 8.18 49.80 17.46
CA GLN A 32 9.36 49.01 17.80
C GLN A 32 9.16 47.54 17.45
N ALA A 33 7.97 47.00 17.68
CA ALA A 33 7.61 45.63 17.30
C ALA A 33 7.65 45.45 15.77
N TYR A 34 7.12 46.39 15.01
CA TYR A 34 7.19 46.35 13.54
C TYR A 34 8.62 46.41 13.02
N ARG A 35 9.47 47.30 13.57
CA ARG A 35 10.89 47.37 13.20
C ARG A 35 11.65 46.08 13.53
N ALA A 36 11.46 45.54 14.73
CA ALA A 36 12.08 44.29 15.15
C ALA A 36 11.65 43.12 14.25
N ALA A 37 10.36 43.01 13.90
CA ALA A 37 9.89 41.98 12.99
C ALA A 37 10.49 42.12 11.57
N LYS A 38 10.66 43.36 11.10
CA LYS A 38 11.26 43.69 9.80
C LYS A 38 12.77 43.41 9.72
N GLU A 39 13.47 43.41 10.84
CA GLU A 39 14.87 42.95 10.91
C GLU A 39 14.92 41.42 11.00
N GLN A 40 14.08 40.83 11.83
CA GLN A 40 14.16 39.42 12.19
C GLN A 40 13.73 38.48 11.06
N TRP A 41 12.75 38.87 10.22
CA TRP A 41 12.23 37.97 9.17
C TRP A 41 13.31 37.52 8.16
N ARG A 42 14.35 38.33 7.92
CA ARG A 42 15.45 37.97 7.00
C ARG A 42 16.30 36.82 7.52
N SER A 43 16.40 36.69 8.84
CA SER A 43 17.21 35.67 9.53
C SER A 43 16.39 34.45 9.96
N GLU A 44 15.07 34.48 9.80
CA GLU A 44 14.19 33.40 10.21
C GLU A 44 14.22 32.26 9.17
N GLN A 45 14.40 31.03 9.65
CA GLN A 45 14.49 29.83 8.81
C GLN A 45 13.17 29.07 8.75
N ASP A 46 12.30 29.20 9.77
CA ASP A 46 10.95 28.64 9.73
C ASP A 46 10.09 29.46 8.74
N PRO A 47 9.61 28.88 7.62
CA PRO A 47 8.86 29.61 6.60
C PRO A 47 7.58 30.28 7.14
N MET A 48 6.91 29.66 8.13
CA MET A 48 5.69 30.21 8.70
C MET A 48 5.99 31.44 9.55
N LEU A 49 6.99 31.36 10.42
CA LEU A 49 7.40 32.49 11.26
C LEU A 49 7.97 33.61 10.40
N ARG A 50 8.74 33.28 9.35
CA ARG A 50 9.29 34.23 8.39
C ARG A 50 8.20 35.05 7.69
N GLY A 51 7.16 34.38 7.17
CA GLY A 51 6.03 35.05 6.53
C GLY A 51 5.22 35.93 7.51
N ALA A 52 5.00 35.45 8.74
CA ALA A 52 4.30 36.20 9.78
C ALA A 52 5.06 37.47 10.21
N LEU A 53 6.38 37.35 10.44
CA LEU A 53 7.26 38.47 10.78
C LEU A 53 7.34 39.50 9.64
N LEU A 54 7.47 39.06 8.38
CA LEU A 54 7.46 39.95 7.23
C LEU A 54 6.13 40.74 7.19
N ARG A 55 4.98 40.05 7.26
CA ARG A 55 3.67 40.70 7.25
C ARG A 55 3.53 41.74 8.38
N HIS A 56 3.98 41.38 9.58
CA HIS A 56 3.92 42.27 10.73
C HIS A 56 4.86 43.48 10.57
N GLY A 57 6.08 43.27 10.06
CA GLY A 57 7.05 44.33 9.81
C GLY A 57 6.64 45.31 8.70
N LEU A 58 5.91 44.84 7.68
CA LEU A 58 5.39 45.69 6.60
C LEU A 58 4.28 46.66 7.05
N ARG A 59 3.76 46.53 8.28
CA ARG A 59 2.85 47.52 8.89
C ARG A 59 3.57 48.80 9.33
N LEU A 60 4.90 48.81 9.30
CA LEU A 60 5.69 50.00 9.59
C LEU A 60 5.40 51.09 8.54
N ALA A 61 4.92 52.26 8.98
CA ALA A 61 4.52 53.36 8.10
C ALA A 61 5.63 53.87 7.15
N ALA A 62 6.90 53.68 7.52
CA ALA A 62 8.06 54.06 6.72
C ALA A 62 8.55 52.94 5.76
N THR A 63 7.68 52.00 5.39
CA THR A 63 8.05 50.92 4.45
C THR A 63 8.10 51.43 3.02
N ASP A 64 9.23 51.18 2.34
CA ASP A 64 9.50 51.64 0.98
C ASP A 64 9.07 50.59 -0.07
N ASP A 65 8.54 51.05 -1.20
CA ASP A 65 8.10 50.22 -2.33
C ASP A 65 9.26 49.37 -2.86
N SER A 66 10.47 49.92 -2.97
CA SER A 66 11.65 49.22 -3.47
C SER A 66 12.04 48.03 -2.60
N GLU A 67 11.79 48.12 -1.30
CA GLU A 67 12.06 47.02 -0.37
C GLU A 67 11.09 45.86 -0.60
N VAL A 68 9.80 46.16 -0.74
CA VAL A 68 8.76 45.15 -0.98
C VAL A 68 8.90 44.54 -2.38
N LEU A 69 9.32 45.33 -3.37
CA LEU A 69 9.63 44.86 -4.72
C LEU A 69 10.77 43.83 -4.72
N ASN A 70 11.84 44.09 -3.94
CA ASN A 70 12.94 43.14 -3.80
C ASN A 70 12.48 41.80 -3.19
N VAL A 71 11.50 41.81 -2.28
CA VAL A 71 10.91 40.57 -1.74
C VAL A 71 10.20 39.79 -2.86
N LEU A 72 9.43 40.46 -3.72
CA LEU A 72 8.75 39.82 -4.85
C LEU A 72 9.73 39.19 -5.85
N GLU A 73 10.81 39.89 -6.18
CA GLU A 73 11.76 39.46 -7.21
C GLU A 73 12.77 38.42 -6.71
N ARG A 74 13.31 38.60 -5.50
CA ARG A 74 14.50 37.86 -5.03
C ARG A 74 14.21 36.67 -4.13
N GLU A 75 13.13 36.72 -3.34
CA GLU A 75 12.79 35.57 -2.48
C GLU A 75 12.35 34.37 -3.31
N THR A 76 12.51 33.15 -2.81
CA THR A 76 12.08 31.93 -3.52
C THR A 76 10.82 31.30 -2.94
N LEU A 77 10.46 31.66 -1.71
CA LEU A 77 9.31 31.10 -1.00
C LEU A 77 8.01 31.77 -1.49
N PRO A 78 7.05 31.01 -2.06
CA PRO A 78 5.77 31.55 -2.54
C PRO A 78 5.00 32.34 -1.48
N GLU A 79 5.11 31.95 -0.21
CA GLU A 79 4.44 32.58 0.93
C GLU A 79 4.94 34.01 1.17
N THR A 80 6.26 34.21 1.12
CA THR A 80 6.86 35.54 1.31
C THR A 80 6.54 36.49 0.15
N ARG A 81 6.59 35.97 -1.08
CA ARG A 81 6.16 36.71 -2.28
C ARG A 81 4.68 37.06 -2.22
N PHE A 82 3.83 36.17 -1.69
CA PHE A 82 2.40 36.44 -1.52
C PHE A 82 2.16 37.61 -0.57
N VAL A 83 2.86 37.67 0.56
CA VAL A 83 2.75 38.79 1.51
C VAL A 83 3.10 40.11 0.82
N ALA A 84 4.18 40.13 0.04
CA ALA A 84 4.60 41.32 -0.70
C ALA A 84 3.60 41.70 -1.81
N ALA A 85 3.07 40.74 -2.57
CA ALA A 85 2.04 40.99 -3.58
C ALA A 85 0.78 41.60 -2.96
N ARG A 86 0.32 41.06 -1.82
CA ARG A 86 -0.83 41.61 -1.09
C ARG A 86 -0.60 43.03 -0.60
N TRP A 87 0.59 43.31 -0.08
CA TRP A 87 0.94 44.65 0.36
C TRP A 87 0.77 45.68 -0.77
N PHE A 88 1.24 45.37 -2.00
CA PHE A 88 1.05 46.25 -3.16
C PHE A 88 -0.42 46.43 -3.54
N LEU A 89 -1.23 45.36 -3.50
CA LEU A 89 -2.66 45.45 -3.80
C LEU A 89 -3.40 46.31 -2.76
N GLU A 90 -3.03 46.19 -1.48
CA GLU A 90 -3.66 46.92 -0.37
C GLU A 90 -3.26 48.40 -0.35
N HIS A 91 -1.99 48.72 -0.61
CA HIS A 91 -1.48 50.10 -0.53
C HIS A 91 -1.69 50.90 -1.81
N HIS A 92 -1.65 50.25 -2.97
CA HIS A 92 -1.64 50.92 -4.29
C HIS A 92 -2.84 50.57 -5.18
N GLY A 93 -3.71 49.65 -4.75
CA GLY A 93 -4.94 49.29 -5.47
C GLY A 93 -4.69 48.87 -6.92
N LYS A 94 -5.26 49.61 -7.88
CA LYS A 94 -5.10 49.31 -9.32
C LYS A 94 -3.65 49.48 -9.80
N ALA A 95 -2.95 50.51 -9.34
CA ALA A 95 -1.55 50.73 -9.74
C ALA A 95 -0.64 49.59 -9.27
N GLY A 96 -0.90 49.05 -8.08
CA GLY A 96 -0.22 47.86 -7.57
C GLY A 96 -0.52 46.61 -8.42
N LEU A 97 -1.77 46.43 -8.87
CA LEU A 97 -2.13 45.33 -9.76
C LEU A 97 -1.42 45.41 -11.12
N ASP A 98 -1.39 46.59 -11.74
CA ASP A 98 -0.74 46.82 -13.04
C ASP A 98 0.78 46.54 -12.96
N LEU A 99 1.43 46.89 -11.85
CA LEU A 99 2.82 46.55 -11.55
C LEU A 99 3.04 45.04 -11.45
N LEU A 100 2.21 44.34 -10.66
CA LEU A 100 2.32 42.89 -10.48
C LEU A 100 2.14 42.12 -11.79
N GLU A 101 1.22 42.58 -12.65
CA GLU A 101 1.02 42.00 -13.98
C GLU A 101 2.23 42.22 -14.90
N SER A 102 2.85 43.40 -14.83
CA SER A 102 4.07 43.71 -15.58
C SER A 102 5.23 42.81 -15.14
N LEU A 103 5.45 42.68 -13.83
CA LEU A 103 6.43 41.76 -13.25
C LEU A 103 6.18 40.31 -13.66
N ARG A 104 4.92 39.87 -13.66
CA ARG A 104 4.55 38.53 -14.12
C ARG A 104 4.89 38.32 -15.60
N ALA A 105 4.70 39.32 -16.44
CA ALA A 105 5.01 39.24 -17.87
C ALA A 105 6.52 39.21 -18.16
N GLU A 106 7.30 39.95 -17.39
CA GLU A 106 8.76 40.03 -17.52
C GLU A 106 9.48 38.81 -16.91
N THR A 107 8.96 38.30 -15.79
CA THR A 107 9.58 37.20 -15.04
C THR A 107 9.10 35.85 -15.57
N LYS A 108 10.00 35.07 -16.21
CA LYS A 108 9.68 33.74 -16.80
C LYS A 108 9.41 32.61 -15.78
N GLY A 109 9.11 32.93 -14.52
CA GLY A 109 8.95 31.96 -13.44
C GLY A 109 7.48 31.57 -13.16
N PRO A 110 7.07 30.30 -13.27
CA PRO A 110 5.68 29.88 -13.07
C PRO A 110 5.13 30.19 -11.66
N GLN A 111 6.01 30.27 -10.65
CA GLN A 111 5.63 30.60 -9.27
C GLN A 111 5.09 32.04 -9.11
N LEU A 112 5.60 33.03 -9.84
CA LEU A 112 5.14 34.42 -9.66
C LEU A 112 3.71 34.58 -10.16
N ALA A 113 3.34 33.88 -11.24
CA ALA A 113 1.97 33.86 -11.75
C ALA A 113 0.98 33.28 -10.72
N VAL A 114 1.35 32.17 -10.08
CA VAL A 114 0.56 31.55 -8.99
C VAL A 114 0.40 32.53 -7.83
N VAL A 115 1.50 33.17 -7.41
CA VAL A 115 1.50 34.10 -6.27
C VAL A 115 0.63 35.33 -6.54
N VAL A 116 0.80 35.98 -7.69
CA VAL A 116 0.02 37.19 -8.06
C VAL A 116 -1.46 36.86 -8.13
N LEU A 117 -1.81 35.75 -8.78
CA LEU A 117 -3.20 35.33 -8.90
C LEU A 117 -3.78 34.95 -7.54
N ALA A 118 -3.04 34.20 -6.71
CA ALA A 118 -3.45 33.89 -5.35
C ALA A 118 -3.64 35.15 -4.49
N ALA A 119 -2.80 36.18 -4.62
CA ALA A 119 -2.93 37.43 -3.87
C ALA A 119 -4.19 38.23 -4.26
N CYS A 120 -4.68 38.06 -5.49
CA CYS A 120 -5.91 38.68 -5.98
C CYS A 120 -7.18 37.98 -5.47
N ALA A 121 -7.13 36.67 -5.18
CA ALA A 121 -8.27 35.83 -4.80
C ALA A 121 -9.07 36.28 -3.56
N PRO A 122 -8.43 36.76 -2.47
CA PRO A 122 -9.15 37.16 -1.26
C PRO A 122 -9.94 38.46 -1.47
N ALA A 123 -9.56 39.30 -2.44
CA ALA A 123 -10.16 40.62 -2.63
C ALA A 123 -11.65 40.58 -3.00
N SER A 124 -12.41 41.60 -2.60
CA SER A 124 -13.82 41.76 -2.98
C SER A 124 -14.00 41.62 -4.50
N SER A 125 -15.03 40.88 -4.93
CA SER A 125 -15.40 40.72 -6.35
C SER A 125 -15.66 42.04 -7.10
N SER A 126 -15.96 43.13 -6.38
CA SER A 126 -16.12 44.47 -6.97
C SER A 126 -14.80 45.22 -7.18
N SER A 127 -13.72 44.80 -6.53
CA SER A 127 -12.39 45.42 -6.63
C SER A 127 -11.69 45.06 -7.95
N PRO A 128 -10.74 45.88 -8.44
CA PRO A 128 -9.93 45.56 -9.62
C PRO A 128 -9.23 44.20 -9.50
N ALA A 129 -8.66 43.88 -8.32
CA ALA A 129 -8.00 42.60 -8.06
C ALA A 129 -8.98 41.42 -8.10
N GLY A 130 -10.17 41.56 -7.50
CA GLY A 130 -11.19 40.51 -7.51
C GLY A 130 -11.74 40.22 -8.92
N LYS A 131 -11.94 41.25 -9.74
CA LYS A 131 -12.31 41.07 -11.17
C LYS A 131 -11.20 40.37 -11.95
N HIS A 132 -9.95 40.84 -11.76
CA HIS A 132 -8.79 40.24 -12.41
C HIS A 132 -8.62 38.76 -12.06
N PHE A 133 -8.82 38.40 -10.79
CA PHE A 133 -8.82 37.00 -10.36
C PHE A 133 -9.85 36.16 -11.12
N GLY A 134 -11.11 36.62 -11.19
CA GLY A 134 -12.18 35.92 -11.89
C GLY A 134 -11.91 35.75 -13.39
N GLU A 135 -11.37 36.78 -14.05
CA GLU A 135 -11.05 36.73 -15.48
C GLU A 135 -9.88 35.80 -15.81
N ARG A 136 -8.90 35.68 -14.91
CA ARG A 136 -7.64 34.95 -15.17
C ARG A 136 -7.62 33.53 -14.63
N PHE A 137 -8.25 33.27 -13.48
CA PHE A 137 -8.15 31.96 -12.83
C PHE A 137 -8.64 30.83 -13.74
N ASP A 138 -9.76 31.03 -14.42
CA ASP A 138 -10.34 30.03 -15.33
C ASP A 138 -9.53 29.84 -16.63
N LEU A 139 -8.64 30.79 -16.96
CA LEU A 139 -7.75 30.70 -18.13
C LEU A 139 -6.44 29.96 -17.83
N GLU A 140 -6.07 29.82 -16.56
CA GLU A 140 -4.87 29.07 -16.17
C GLU A 140 -5.04 27.56 -16.37
N PRO A 141 -3.98 26.82 -16.71
CA PRO A 141 -4.03 25.38 -16.77
C PRO A 141 -4.37 24.77 -15.40
N PRO A 142 -5.00 23.59 -15.36
CA PRO A 142 -5.48 23.00 -14.11
C PRO A 142 -4.39 22.77 -13.04
N THR A 143 -3.14 22.52 -13.47
CA THR A 143 -1.98 22.39 -12.57
C THR A 143 -1.71 23.67 -11.79
N ARG A 144 -1.79 24.84 -12.43
CA ARG A 144 -1.61 26.14 -11.75
C ARG A 144 -2.80 26.50 -10.87
N GLN A 145 -4.02 26.14 -11.29
CA GLN A 145 -5.22 26.32 -10.45
C GLN A 145 -5.10 25.54 -9.13
N LEU A 146 -4.51 24.34 -9.16
CA LEU A 146 -4.19 23.59 -7.95
C LEU A 146 -3.12 24.28 -7.10
N GLU A 147 -2.03 24.77 -7.70
CA GLU A 147 -0.98 25.50 -6.98
C GLU A 147 -1.52 26.75 -6.29
N VAL A 148 -2.44 27.49 -6.95
CA VAL A 148 -3.15 28.63 -6.36
C VAL A 148 -3.99 28.20 -5.17
N LEU A 149 -4.81 27.14 -5.30
CA LEU A 149 -5.60 26.62 -4.19
C LEU A 149 -4.73 26.14 -3.03
N ALA A 150 -3.61 25.47 -3.31
CA ALA A 150 -2.69 24.97 -2.29
C ALA A 150 -2.09 26.14 -1.50
N LEU A 151 -1.66 27.21 -2.18
CA LEU A 151 -1.15 28.42 -1.55
C LEU A 151 -2.22 29.07 -0.66
N LEU A 152 -3.47 29.18 -1.14
CA LEU A 152 -4.60 29.73 -0.37
C LEU A 152 -5.02 28.89 0.84
N ALA A 153 -4.66 27.61 0.91
CA ALA A 153 -4.94 26.73 2.05
C ALA A 153 -3.84 26.71 3.11
N SER A 154 -2.71 27.36 2.83
CA SER A 154 -1.53 27.27 3.67
C SER A 154 -1.83 27.77 5.11
N PRO A 155 -1.42 27.04 6.17
CA PRO A 155 -1.81 27.34 7.55
C PRO A 155 -1.53 28.78 8.01
N TRP A 156 -0.46 29.40 7.52
CA TRP A 156 -0.08 30.76 7.91
C TRP A 156 -1.05 31.84 7.39
N LEU A 157 -1.87 31.55 6.37
CA LEU A 157 -2.95 32.44 5.91
C LEU A 157 -4.15 32.48 6.87
N ARG A 158 -4.37 31.43 7.67
CA ARG A 158 -5.56 31.29 8.54
C ARG A 158 -5.56 32.22 9.75
N HIS A 159 -4.42 32.84 10.07
CA HIS A 159 -4.27 33.75 11.21
C HIS A 159 -4.19 35.24 10.81
N ALA A 160 -4.61 35.59 9.60
CA ALA A 160 -4.67 36.98 9.14
C ALA A 160 -5.91 37.70 9.74
N PRO A 161 -5.76 38.84 10.46
CA PRO A 161 -6.87 39.50 11.16
C PRO A 161 -8.00 40.12 10.30
N ASP A 162 -7.83 40.22 8.98
CA ASP A 162 -8.80 40.87 8.07
C ASP A 162 -9.74 39.86 7.38
N ALA A 163 -10.50 39.11 8.19
CA ALA A 163 -11.43 38.06 7.78
C ALA A 163 -12.71 38.55 7.04
N ALA A 164 -12.63 39.65 6.29
CA ALA A 164 -13.64 39.99 5.27
C ALA A 164 -13.46 39.16 3.98
N ASP A 165 -12.25 38.61 3.76
CA ASP A 165 -11.83 37.96 2.53
C ASP A 165 -11.90 36.40 2.57
N GLU A 166 -12.12 35.81 3.75
CA GLU A 166 -12.33 34.35 3.92
C GLU A 166 -13.64 33.89 3.24
N VAL A 167 -14.64 34.78 3.18
CA VAL A 167 -15.92 34.54 2.51
C VAL A 167 -15.72 34.32 1.00
N SER A 168 -14.84 35.09 0.35
CA SER A 168 -14.53 34.98 -1.07
C SER A 168 -13.81 33.67 -1.40
N VAL A 169 -12.80 33.31 -0.62
CA VAL A 169 -12.06 32.04 -0.77
C VAL A 169 -12.98 30.84 -0.52
N ARG A 170 -13.84 30.93 0.51
CA ARG A 170 -14.86 29.91 0.80
C ARG A 170 -15.83 29.74 -0.37
N LYS A 171 -16.29 30.84 -0.98
CA LYS A 171 -17.17 30.81 -2.15
C LYS A 171 -16.49 30.16 -3.36
N LEU A 172 -15.25 30.53 -3.65
CA LEU A 172 -14.44 29.93 -4.71
C LEU A 172 -14.30 28.41 -4.51
N ARG A 173 -13.88 27.97 -3.31
CA ARG A 173 -13.75 26.54 -2.99
C ARG A 173 -15.06 25.80 -3.17
N SER A 174 -16.18 26.38 -2.72
CA SER A 174 -17.52 25.82 -2.92
C SER A 174 -17.88 25.66 -4.39
N GLU A 175 -17.63 26.67 -5.22
CA GLU A 175 -17.96 26.64 -6.65
C GLU A 175 -17.10 25.62 -7.40
N LEU A 176 -15.80 25.56 -7.10
CA LEU A 176 -14.88 24.60 -7.71
C LEU A 176 -15.21 23.16 -7.32
N ALA A 177 -15.48 22.89 -6.04
CA ALA A 177 -15.87 21.56 -5.58
C ALA A 177 -17.17 21.06 -6.27
N GLU A 178 -18.12 21.97 -6.51
CA GLU A 178 -19.40 21.64 -7.17
C GLU A 178 -19.30 21.51 -8.69
N LYS A 179 -18.57 22.41 -9.37
CA LYS A 179 -18.73 22.64 -10.81
C LYS A 179 -17.46 22.48 -11.63
N ALA A 180 -16.27 22.40 -11.03
CA ALA A 180 -15.05 22.30 -11.81
C ALA A 180 -15.05 21.02 -12.67
N LYS A 181 -14.56 21.13 -13.91
CA LYS A 181 -14.51 19.99 -14.83
C LYS A 181 -13.44 18.97 -14.46
N TRP A 182 -12.35 19.42 -13.82
CA TRP A 182 -11.20 18.58 -13.53
C TRP A 182 -11.30 17.93 -12.13
N PRO A 183 -11.31 16.59 -12.01
CA PRO A 183 -11.51 15.90 -10.74
C PRO A 183 -10.49 16.30 -9.66
N ALA A 184 -9.21 16.44 -9.99
CA ALA A 184 -8.19 16.80 -9.01
C ALA A 184 -8.47 18.17 -8.36
N LEU A 185 -8.90 19.16 -9.16
CA LEU A 185 -9.27 20.49 -8.65
C LEU A 185 -10.50 20.44 -7.75
N ARG A 186 -11.53 19.68 -8.15
CA ARG A 186 -12.73 19.48 -7.32
C ARG A 186 -12.38 18.83 -5.98
N GLY A 187 -11.57 17.78 -6.03
CA GLY A 187 -11.15 17.02 -4.86
C GLY A 187 -10.36 17.88 -3.88
N GLU A 188 -9.41 18.68 -4.39
CA GLU A 188 -8.64 19.60 -3.56
C GLU A 188 -9.51 20.69 -2.94
N ALA A 189 -10.37 21.34 -3.72
CA ALA A 189 -11.31 22.33 -3.20
C ALA A 189 -12.21 21.75 -2.10
N LEU A 190 -12.69 20.51 -2.27
CA LEU A 190 -13.50 19.82 -1.28
C LEU A 190 -12.72 19.50 0.01
N ARG A 191 -11.48 19.03 -0.10
CA ARG A 191 -10.61 18.78 1.07
C ARG A 191 -10.38 20.05 1.87
N GLN A 192 -10.18 21.18 1.19
CA GLN A 192 -9.98 22.46 1.86
C GLN A 192 -11.24 22.94 2.59
N LEU A 193 -12.42 22.78 1.98
CA LEU A 193 -13.69 23.09 2.66
C LEU A 193 -13.89 22.21 3.90
N ALA A 194 -13.56 20.93 3.82
CA ALA A 194 -13.62 20.01 4.95
C ALA A 194 -12.65 20.43 6.05
N ALA A 195 -11.40 20.74 5.71
CA ALA A 195 -10.38 21.19 6.65
C ALA A 195 -10.73 22.51 7.36
N SER A 196 -11.53 23.38 6.72
CA SER A 196 -12.08 24.60 7.34
C SER A 196 -13.42 24.38 8.05
N LYS A 197 -13.88 23.12 8.20
CA LYS A 197 -15.18 22.75 8.78
C LYS A 197 -16.38 23.47 8.15
N ASP A 198 -16.31 23.75 6.84
CA ASP A 198 -17.41 24.39 6.14
C ASP A 198 -18.58 23.39 5.98
N PRO A 199 -19.81 23.70 6.45
CA PRO A 199 -20.98 22.82 6.27
C PRO A 199 -21.30 22.48 4.80
N LYS A 200 -20.87 23.31 3.84
CA LYS A 200 -20.99 23.01 2.42
C LYS A 200 -20.16 21.81 1.99
N ALA A 201 -19.03 21.53 2.65
CA ALA A 201 -18.19 20.36 2.34
C ALA A 201 -19.02 19.07 2.38
N LYS A 202 -19.73 18.84 3.50
CA LYS A 202 -20.61 17.68 3.67
C LYS A 202 -21.76 17.67 2.68
N THR A 203 -22.37 18.82 2.43
CA THR A 203 -23.48 18.94 1.47
C THR A 203 -23.05 18.52 0.06
N ILE A 204 -21.87 18.96 -0.37
CA ILE A 204 -21.28 18.61 -1.66
C ILE A 204 -20.87 17.13 -1.66
N ALA A 205 -20.20 16.67 -0.61
CA ALA A 205 -19.73 15.30 -0.48
C ALA A 205 -20.88 14.27 -0.51
N ARG A 206 -21.98 14.49 0.22
CA ARG A 206 -23.20 13.64 0.16
C ARG A 206 -23.76 13.55 -1.26
N ARG A 207 -23.84 14.69 -1.95
CA ARG A 207 -24.34 14.75 -3.34
C ARG A 207 -23.44 13.99 -4.30
N LEU A 208 -22.12 14.03 -4.08
CA LEU A 208 -21.14 13.31 -4.89
C LEU A 208 -21.16 11.80 -4.60
N ALA A 209 -21.27 11.40 -3.33
CA ALA A 209 -21.35 10.00 -2.92
C ALA A 209 -22.58 9.27 -3.49
N GLY A 210 -23.71 9.98 -3.63
CA GLY A 210 -24.94 9.43 -4.21
C GLY A 210 -24.97 9.31 -5.74
N LYS A 211 -23.89 9.62 -6.46
CA LYS A 211 -23.79 9.53 -7.93
C LYS A 211 -22.73 8.51 -8.34
N ALA A 212 -22.66 8.17 -9.63
CA ALA A 212 -21.53 7.45 -10.20
C ALA A 212 -20.27 8.32 -10.06
N LEU A 213 -19.58 8.15 -8.93
CA LEU A 213 -18.45 8.98 -8.53
C LEU A 213 -17.20 8.59 -9.32
N ASP A 214 -16.48 9.60 -9.81
CA ASP A 214 -15.13 9.40 -10.33
C ASP A 214 -14.22 8.88 -9.19
N PRO A 215 -13.54 7.73 -9.33
CA PRO A 215 -12.65 7.17 -8.30
C PRO A 215 -11.63 8.17 -7.75
N ARG A 216 -11.18 9.13 -8.58
CA ARG A 216 -10.22 10.19 -8.19
C ARG A 216 -10.78 11.17 -7.16
N LEU A 217 -12.10 11.26 -7.01
CA LEU A 217 -12.77 12.12 -6.03
C LEU A 217 -13.06 11.39 -4.71
N ALA A 218 -13.02 10.06 -4.71
CA ALA A 218 -13.55 9.25 -3.61
C ALA A 218 -12.85 9.53 -2.27
N GLN A 219 -11.52 9.69 -2.27
CA GLN A 219 -10.77 10.03 -1.06
C GLN A 219 -11.18 11.40 -0.50
N ALA A 220 -11.35 12.40 -1.36
CA ALA A 220 -11.77 13.75 -0.94
C ALA A 220 -13.19 13.73 -0.36
N VAL A 221 -14.10 12.97 -0.98
CA VAL A 221 -15.47 12.78 -0.49
C VAL A 221 -15.46 12.05 0.85
N PHE A 222 -14.67 10.98 0.98
CA PHE A 222 -14.52 10.23 2.22
C PHE A 222 -14.06 11.13 3.36
N VAL A 223 -12.95 11.85 3.17
CA VAL A 223 -12.40 12.79 4.17
C VAL A 223 -13.42 13.86 4.56
N ALA A 224 -14.15 14.41 3.59
CA ALA A 224 -15.16 15.44 3.85
C ALA A 224 -16.34 14.92 4.70
N LEU A 225 -16.77 13.68 4.48
CA LEU A 225 -17.86 13.06 5.25
C LEU A 225 -17.41 12.59 6.63
N THR A 226 -16.13 12.25 6.80
CA THR A 226 -15.57 11.83 8.10
C THR A 226 -15.07 13.00 8.94
N THR A 227 -15.11 14.24 8.44
CA THR A 227 -14.81 15.44 9.24
C THR A 227 -16.03 15.78 10.11
N ASP A 228 -15.88 15.81 11.44
CA ASP A 228 -16.96 16.01 12.43
C ASP A 228 -18.12 15.00 12.26
N ILE A 229 -17.86 13.74 12.60
CA ILE A 229 -18.69 12.57 12.24
C ILE A 229 -20.13 12.69 12.74
N VAL A 230 -21.09 12.36 11.86
CA VAL A 230 -22.49 12.12 12.21
C VAL A 230 -22.97 10.84 11.55
N ALA A 231 -23.88 10.10 12.19
CA ALA A 231 -24.30 8.77 11.74
C ALA A 231 -24.82 8.74 10.28
N SER A 232 -25.57 9.75 9.85
CA SER A 232 -26.11 9.82 8.49
C SER A 232 -25.04 9.99 7.39
N ASP A 233 -23.86 10.52 7.74
CA ASP A 233 -22.73 10.61 6.80
C ASP A 233 -22.08 9.26 6.57
N LEU A 234 -22.09 8.38 7.59
CA LEU A 234 -21.47 7.05 7.53
C LEU A 234 -22.18 6.14 6.53
N ASP A 235 -23.52 6.22 6.45
CA ASP A 235 -24.29 5.50 5.42
C ASP A 235 -23.90 5.92 4.00
N SER A 236 -23.54 7.20 3.82
CA SER A 236 -23.11 7.75 2.54
C SER A 236 -21.71 7.28 2.12
N LEU A 237 -20.92 6.68 3.03
CA LEU A 237 -19.61 6.12 2.72
C LEU A 237 -19.71 4.76 2.00
N GLY A 238 -20.85 4.07 2.09
CA GLY A 238 -21.01 2.72 1.56
C GLY A 238 -20.60 2.54 0.09
N PRO A 239 -21.09 3.37 -0.84
CA PRO A 239 -20.67 3.29 -2.25
C PRO A 239 -19.17 3.53 -2.45
N LEU A 240 -18.53 4.35 -1.62
CA LEU A 240 -17.10 4.67 -1.70
C LEU A 240 -16.24 3.47 -1.30
N VAL A 241 -16.68 2.72 -0.28
CA VAL A 241 -15.98 1.54 0.22
C VAL A 241 -15.93 0.43 -0.83
N LEU A 242 -16.97 0.32 -1.67
CA LEU A 242 -17.01 -0.66 -2.78
C LEU A 242 -16.29 -0.18 -4.05
N LEU A 243 -15.90 1.10 -4.12
CA LEU A 243 -15.32 1.67 -5.33
C LEU A 243 -13.85 1.27 -5.46
N ARG A 244 -13.60 0.28 -6.31
CA ARG A 244 -12.26 -0.26 -6.58
C ARG A 244 -11.35 0.76 -7.27
N GLY A 245 -10.04 0.68 -7.01
CA GLY A 245 -9.04 1.63 -7.54
C GLY A 245 -9.18 3.08 -7.06
N SER A 246 -9.99 3.34 -6.03
CA SER A 246 -10.23 4.69 -5.50
C SER A 246 -9.28 5.10 -4.36
N GLY A 247 -8.58 4.12 -3.76
CA GLY A 247 -7.77 4.33 -2.56
C GLY A 247 -8.57 4.60 -1.28
N VAL A 248 -9.89 4.37 -1.27
CA VAL A 248 -10.73 4.54 -0.07
C VAL A 248 -10.58 3.39 0.93
N ALA A 249 -10.28 2.17 0.48
CA ALA A 249 -10.10 1.00 1.35
C ALA A 249 -9.11 1.21 2.53
N PRO A 250 -7.91 1.79 2.34
CA PRO A 250 -7.02 2.11 3.47
C PRO A 250 -7.63 3.17 4.39
N LEU A 251 -8.21 4.25 3.84
CA LEU A 251 -8.89 5.28 4.65
C LEU A 251 -10.03 4.71 5.50
N ALA A 252 -10.80 3.78 4.95
CA ALA A 252 -11.87 3.07 5.67
C ALA A 252 -11.32 2.16 6.78
N ARG A 253 -10.12 1.57 6.61
CA ARG A 253 -9.44 0.83 7.69
C ARG A 253 -9.06 1.75 8.82
N ASP A 254 -8.33 2.81 8.48
CA ASP A 254 -7.75 3.71 9.46
C ASP A 254 -8.86 4.42 10.21
N PHE A 255 -9.92 4.83 9.51
CA PHE A 255 -11.15 5.33 10.11
C PHE A 255 -11.72 4.36 11.14
N ALA A 256 -11.95 3.10 10.77
CA ALA A 256 -12.55 2.11 11.66
C ALA A 256 -11.66 1.81 12.89
N ALA A 257 -10.34 1.78 12.71
CA ALA A 257 -9.40 1.56 13.80
C ALA A 257 -9.33 2.77 14.76
N SER A 258 -9.24 3.98 14.22
CA SER A 258 -9.14 5.22 15.00
C SER A 258 -10.44 5.59 15.74
N HIS A 259 -11.60 5.16 15.23
CA HIS A 259 -12.91 5.52 15.78
C HIS A 259 -13.64 4.36 16.46
N ALA A 260 -12.93 3.27 16.79
CA ALA A 260 -13.51 2.14 17.52
C ALA A 260 -13.98 2.49 18.95
N LYS A 261 -13.66 3.67 19.47
CA LYS A 261 -14.11 4.19 20.77
C LYS A 261 -15.05 5.39 20.64
N ASP A 262 -15.35 5.84 19.42
CA ASP A 262 -16.26 6.97 19.19
C ASP A 262 -17.71 6.48 19.35
N GLU A 263 -18.44 7.05 20.31
CA GLU A 263 -19.80 6.63 20.64
C GLU A 263 -20.76 6.74 19.45
N THR A 264 -20.60 7.76 18.61
CA THR A 264 -21.45 7.96 17.42
C THR A 264 -21.19 6.87 16.39
N VAL A 265 -19.92 6.56 16.14
CA VAL A 265 -19.51 5.54 15.16
C VAL A 265 -19.89 4.13 15.64
N VAL A 266 -19.64 3.82 16.91
CA VAL A 266 -19.98 2.52 17.50
C VAL A 266 -21.49 2.31 17.54
N SER A 267 -22.26 3.32 17.97
CA SER A 267 -23.72 3.26 17.99
C SER A 267 -24.31 3.07 16.59
N TRP A 268 -23.78 3.80 15.59
CA TRP A 268 -24.15 3.59 14.19
C TRP A 268 -23.86 2.16 13.74
N ALA A 269 -22.64 1.66 13.97
CA ALA A 269 -22.25 0.32 13.52
C ALA A 269 -23.11 -0.79 14.16
N LEU A 270 -23.49 -0.64 15.43
CA LEU A 270 -24.37 -1.56 16.16
C LEU A 270 -25.84 -1.51 15.71
N THR A 271 -26.26 -0.46 15.00
CA THR A 271 -27.66 -0.21 14.64
C THR A 271 -27.85 -0.03 13.13
N GLY A 272 -27.80 1.21 12.64
CA GLY A 272 -28.02 1.56 11.23
C GLY A 272 -26.99 0.97 10.28
N GLY A 273 -25.72 0.96 10.66
CA GLY A 273 -24.61 0.49 9.84
C GLY A 273 -24.72 -1.00 9.47
N LYS A 274 -24.98 -1.88 10.45
CA LYS A 274 -25.16 -3.33 10.18
C LYS A 274 -26.41 -3.66 9.36
N SER A 275 -27.40 -2.75 9.32
CA SER A 275 -28.66 -2.93 8.59
C SER A 275 -28.76 -2.01 7.37
N ALA A 276 -27.65 -1.39 6.97
CA ALA A 276 -27.62 -0.43 5.87
C ALA A 276 -27.93 -1.11 4.53
N LYS A 277 -28.63 -0.38 3.65
CA LYS A 277 -28.96 -0.86 2.29
C LYS A 277 -27.72 -1.15 1.45
N SER A 278 -26.64 -0.40 1.66
CA SER A 278 -25.40 -0.55 0.92
C SER A 278 -24.50 -1.59 1.59
N ASP A 279 -24.09 -2.62 0.84
CA ASP A 279 -23.14 -3.63 1.31
C ASP A 279 -21.84 -2.99 1.82
N GLY A 280 -21.33 -1.96 1.14
CA GLY A 280 -20.14 -1.23 1.59
C GLY A 280 -20.30 -0.52 2.93
N ALA A 281 -21.51 -0.06 3.27
CA ALA A 281 -21.77 0.53 4.58
C ALA A 281 -21.81 -0.57 5.65
N ARG A 282 -22.37 -1.74 5.34
CA ARG A 282 -22.31 -2.92 6.21
C ARG A 282 -20.88 -3.44 6.39
N LEU A 283 -20.05 -3.41 5.34
CA LEU A 283 -18.61 -3.74 5.43
C LEU A 283 -17.83 -2.75 6.31
N LEU A 284 -18.12 -1.45 6.20
CA LEU A 284 -17.52 -0.44 7.06
C LEU A 284 -17.96 -0.62 8.52
N ALA A 285 -19.25 -0.85 8.75
CA ALA A 285 -19.78 -1.15 10.07
C ALA A 285 -19.13 -2.41 10.65
N LEU A 286 -19.01 -3.48 9.86
CA LEU A 286 -18.33 -4.71 10.25
C LEU A 286 -16.86 -4.46 10.62
N ARG A 287 -16.14 -3.61 9.89
CA ARG A 287 -14.76 -3.21 10.21
C ARG A 287 -14.67 -2.47 11.56
N VAL A 288 -15.63 -1.59 11.85
CA VAL A 288 -15.74 -0.92 13.16
C VAL A 288 -16.03 -1.96 14.25
N LEU A 289 -17.06 -2.79 14.06
CA LEU A 289 -17.48 -3.83 15.02
C LEU A 289 -16.35 -4.82 15.31
N GLU A 290 -15.56 -5.17 14.30
CA GLU A 290 -14.38 -6.01 14.43
C GLU A 290 -13.35 -5.40 15.40
N ASN A 291 -13.07 -4.10 15.31
CA ASN A 291 -12.17 -3.42 16.23
C ASN A 291 -12.77 -3.31 17.64
N VAL A 292 -14.08 -3.02 17.75
CA VAL A 292 -14.79 -2.97 19.04
C VAL A 292 -14.82 -4.35 19.71
N ALA A 293 -15.08 -5.41 18.96
CA ALA A 293 -15.17 -6.79 19.48
C ALA A 293 -13.83 -7.34 19.98
N ARG A 294 -12.70 -6.79 19.52
CA ARG A 294 -11.34 -7.09 20.02
C ARG A 294 -10.94 -6.27 21.23
N SER A 295 -11.72 -5.25 21.60
CA SER A 295 -11.44 -4.41 22.76
C SER A 295 -12.00 -5.02 24.06
N ASP A 296 -11.51 -4.54 25.20
CA ASP A 296 -12.02 -4.88 26.54
C ASP A 296 -13.24 -4.00 26.95
N ASP A 297 -13.85 -3.30 26.01
CA ASP A 297 -14.95 -2.37 26.27
C ASP A 297 -16.27 -3.13 26.55
N ARG A 298 -17.19 -2.50 27.28
CA ARG A 298 -18.55 -3.00 27.52
C ARG A 298 -19.29 -3.26 26.21
N ALA A 299 -18.97 -2.51 25.16
CA ALA A 299 -19.56 -2.68 23.83
C ALA A 299 -19.06 -3.94 23.09
N ALA A 300 -17.98 -4.60 23.54
CA ALA A 300 -17.40 -5.75 22.84
C ALA A 300 -18.37 -6.93 22.70
N GLY A 301 -19.19 -7.20 23.73
CA GLY A 301 -20.23 -8.23 23.67
C GLY A 301 -21.29 -7.93 22.61
N ALA A 302 -21.86 -6.72 22.65
CA ALA A 302 -22.84 -6.27 21.66
C ALA A 302 -22.26 -6.24 20.23
N ALA A 303 -20.97 -5.91 20.09
CA ALA A 303 -20.29 -5.96 18.80
C ALA A 303 -20.19 -7.40 18.27
N LYS A 304 -19.83 -8.39 19.10
CA LYS A 304 -19.83 -9.80 18.69
C LYS A 304 -21.23 -10.28 18.29
N ASP A 305 -22.27 -9.84 19.00
CA ASP A 305 -23.66 -10.15 18.66
C ASP A 305 -24.06 -9.56 17.31
N ALA A 306 -23.71 -8.30 17.07
CA ALA A 306 -23.95 -7.63 15.78
C ALA A 306 -23.18 -8.31 14.63
N VAL A 307 -21.94 -8.73 14.84
CA VAL A 307 -21.18 -9.49 13.84
C VAL A 307 -21.83 -10.86 13.58
N LEU A 308 -22.37 -11.52 14.61
CA LEU A 308 -23.06 -12.80 14.46
C LEU A 308 -24.33 -12.69 13.61
N GLU A 309 -25.06 -11.57 13.70
CA GLU A 309 -26.19 -11.30 12.79
C GLU A 309 -25.71 -11.18 11.33
N LEU A 310 -24.59 -10.49 11.10
CA LEU A 310 -23.99 -10.30 9.77
C LEU A 310 -23.45 -11.59 9.14
N VAL A 311 -23.30 -12.69 9.88
CA VAL A 311 -22.93 -14.01 9.31
C VAL A 311 -23.96 -14.50 8.29
N ARG A 312 -25.22 -14.05 8.41
CA ARG A 312 -26.33 -14.43 7.52
C ARG A 312 -26.71 -13.33 6.52
N ASP A 313 -25.82 -12.35 6.33
CA ASP A 313 -26.03 -11.27 5.37
C ASP A 313 -26.26 -11.81 3.95
N ASP A 314 -27.06 -11.09 3.17
CA ASP A 314 -27.35 -11.43 1.77
C ASP A 314 -26.13 -11.21 0.86
N SER A 315 -25.22 -10.30 1.26
CA SER A 315 -23.94 -10.11 0.61
C SER A 315 -22.95 -11.20 1.05
N ASP A 316 -22.53 -12.03 0.08
CA ASP A 316 -21.53 -13.08 0.30
C ASP A 316 -20.20 -12.53 0.85
N GLU A 317 -19.88 -11.26 0.59
CA GLU A 317 -18.68 -10.60 1.10
C GLU A 317 -18.79 -10.22 2.58
N VAL A 318 -19.91 -9.58 2.96
CA VAL A 318 -20.21 -9.22 4.35
C VAL A 318 -20.30 -10.47 5.22
N ALA A 319 -21.07 -11.46 4.78
CA ALA A 319 -21.24 -12.72 5.50
C ALA A 319 -19.92 -13.45 5.73
N ARG A 320 -19.08 -13.54 4.68
CA ARG A 320 -17.76 -14.17 4.77
C ARG A 320 -16.83 -13.43 5.73
N ARG A 321 -16.80 -12.09 5.66
CA ARG A 321 -15.97 -11.30 6.57
C ARG A 321 -16.44 -11.43 8.01
N ALA A 322 -17.75 -11.45 8.26
CA ALA A 322 -18.32 -11.62 9.59
C ALA A 322 -17.94 -12.98 10.21
N VAL A 323 -18.03 -14.05 9.41
CA VAL A 323 -17.55 -15.38 9.79
C VAL A 323 -16.06 -15.37 10.14
N ALA A 324 -15.23 -14.76 9.29
CA ALA A 324 -13.79 -14.69 9.52
C ALA A 324 -13.45 -13.96 10.82
N VAL A 325 -14.12 -12.83 11.09
CA VAL A 325 -13.95 -12.05 12.33
C VAL A 325 -14.29 -12.88 13.56
N LEU A 326 -15.45 -13.56 13.59
CA LEU A 326 -15.84 -14.38 14.74
C LEU A 326 -14.93 -15.59 14.94
N ALA A 327 -14.47 -16.20 13.85
CA ALA A 327 -13.54 -17.32 13.92
C ALA A 327 -12.18 -16.88 14.50
N GLU A 328 -11.65 -15.72 14.08
CA GLU A 328 -10.44 -15.12 14.64
C GLU A 328 -10.60 -14.72 16.11
N LEU A 329 -11.79 -14.28 16.51
CA LEU A 329 -12.14 -13.98 17.90
C LEU A 329 -12.36 -15.23 18.76
N GLY A 330 -12.36 -16.43 18.15
CA GLY A 330 -12.63 -17.70 18.85
C GLY A 330 -14.07 -17.83 19.36
N ASP A 331 -15.03 -17.14 18.75
CA ASP A 331 -16.43 -17.18 19.18
C ASP A 331 -17.09 -18.51 18.78
N GLU A 332 -17.28 -19.42 19.75
CA GLU A 332 -17.82 -20.76 19.52
C GLU A 332 -19.22 -20.78 18.89
N ARG A 333 -19.96 -19.67 18.92
CA ARG A 333 -21.29 -19.58 18.30
C ARG A 333 -21.24 -19.68 16.77
N VAL A 334 -20.10 -19.38 16.14
CA VAL A 334 -19.94 -19.52 14.69
C VAL A 334 -19.63 -20.96 14.27
N ARG A 335 -19.14 -21.82 15.18
CA ARG A 335 -18.73 -23.20 14.86
C ARG A 335 -19.80 -24.01 14.15
N PRO A 336 -21.08 -24.08 14.61
CA PRO A 336 -22.10 -24.88 13.92
C PRO A 336 -22.37 -24.39 12.48
N ILE A 337 -22.21 -23.09 12.24
CA ILE A 337 -22.36 -22.49 10.92
C ILE A 337 -21.21 -22.94 10.01
N LEU A 338 -19.98 -22.90 10.52
CA LEU A 338 -18.81 -23.37 9.80
C LEU A 338 -18.89 -24.87 9.50
N GLU A 339 -19.27 -25.70 10.46
CA GLU A 339 -19.44 -27.15 10.25
C GLU A 339 -20.54 -27.47 9.21
N LYS A 340 -21.61 -26.69 9.19
CA LYS A 340 -22.65 -26.80 8.15
C LYS A 340 -22.09 -26.41 6.77
N HIS A 341 -21.38 -25.29 6.69
CA HIS A 341 -20.75 -24.81 5.45
C HIS A 341 -19.70 -25.80 4.94
N LEU A 342 -18.90 -26.40 5.81
CA LEU A 342 -17.89 -27.39 5.45
C LEU A 342 -18.50 -28.66 4.85
N ARG A 343 -19.68 -29.09 5.34
CA ARG A 343 -20.41 -30.26 4.84
C ARG A 343 -21.15 -30.02 3.53
N SER A 344 -21.83 -28.88 3.40
CA SER A 344 -22.86 -28.67 2.35
C SER A 344 -22.73 -27.36 1.56
N GLY A 345 -21.72 -26.54 1.86
CA GLY A 345 -21.49 -25.28 1.16
C GLY A 345 -20.90 -25.45 -0.25
N SER A 346 -20.86 -24.35 -1.00
CA SER A 346 -20.05 -24.25 -2.22
C SER A 346 -18.57 -24.48 -1.91
N VAL A 347 -17.75 -24.75 -2.93
CA VAL A 347 -16.30 -24.97 -2.74
C VAL A 347 -15.65 -23.80 -1.99
N ASP A 348 -16.00 -22.55 -2.31
CA ASP A 348 -15.50 -21.38 -1.56
C ASP A 348 -15.95 -21.36 -0.10
N ARG A 349 -17.25 -21.58 0.17
CA ARG A 349 -17.77 -21.59 1.54
C ARG A 349 -17.17 -22.74 2.37
N ARG A 350 -16.89 -23.88 1.74
CA ARG A 350 -16.20 -25.01 2.39
C ARG A 350 -14.76 -24.68 2.74
N LEU A 351 -14.02 -24.04 1.82
CA LEU A 351 -12.65 -23.58 2.08
C LEU A 351 -12.63 -22.52 3.19
N ASP A 352 -13.49 -21.51 3.10
CA ASP A 352 -13.61 -20.44 4.10
C ASP A 352 -13.99 -21.03 5.47
N ALA A 353 -14.86 -22.04 5.50
CA ALA A 353 -15.25 -22.70 6.74
C ALA A 353 -14.14 -23.55 7.36
N LEU A 354 -13.38 -24.27 6.54
CA LEU A 354 -12.23 -25.04 7.01
C LEU A 354 -11.15 -24.12 7.60
N GLU A 355 -10.85 -23.02 6.92
CA GLU A 355 -9.93 -22.01 7.44
C GLU A 355 -10.45 -21.34 8.71
N GLY A 356 -11.75 -21.03 8.78
CA GLY A 356 -12.39 -20.49 9.98
C GLY A 356 -12.24 -21.44 11.17
N LEU A 357 -12.61 -22.71 11.00
CA LEU A 357 -12.47 -23.73 12.06
C LEU A 357 -11.02 -23.92 12.50
N ALA A 358 -10.06 -23.81 11.57
CA ALA A 358 -8.64 -23.90 11.88
C ALA A 358 -8.09 -22.72 12.69
N ARG A 359 -8.73 -21.54 12.62
CA ARG A 359 -8.39 -20.36 13.42
C ARG A 359 -9.01 -20.38 14.82
N MET A 360 -10.10 -21.14 14.99
CA MET A 360 -10.75 -21.34 16.28
C MET A 360 -9.98 -22.35 17.15
N ARG A 361 -10.42 -22.53 18.40
CA ARG A 361 -9.91 -23.59 19.26
C ARG A 361 -10.20 -24.96 18.64
N THR A 362 -9.15 -25.69 18.32
CA THR A 362 -9.22 -27.02 17.68
C THR A 362 -9.08 -28.15 18.70
N ASP A 363 -9.67 -29.30 18.43
CA ASP A 363 -9.60 -30.52 19.23
C ASP A 363 -9.38 -31.77 18.34
N ALA A 364 -9.34 -32.95 18.96
CA ALA A 364 -9.19 -34.22 18.26
C ALA A 364 -10.32 -34.51 17.26
N ALA A 365 -11.52 -33.95 17.48
CA ALA A 365 -12.63 -34.08 16.53
C ALA A 365 -12.33 -33.30 15.26
N PHE A 366 -11.79 -32.09 15.36
CA PHE A 366 -11.34 -31.34 14.20
C PHE A 366 -10.21 -32.06 13.44
N ASP A 367 -9.26 -32.68 14.13
CA ASP A 367 -8.21 -33.48 13.49
C ASP A 367 -8.80 -34.71 12.73
N SER A 368 -9.85 -35.33 13.26
CA SER A 368 -10.57 -36.41 12.56
C SER A 368 -11.24 -35.92 11.28
N VAL A 369 -11.85 -34.72 11.31
CA VAL A 369 -12.42 -34.08 10.11
C VAL A 369 -11.32 -33.78 9.08
N LEU A 370 -10.15 -33.30 9.52
CA LEU A 370 -9.02 -33.06 8.64
C LEU A 370 -8.53 -34.34 7.96
N LEU A 371 -8.46 -35.46 8.68
CA LEU A 371 -8.08 -36.78 8.14
C LEU A 371 -9.06 -37.23 7.04
N GLU A 372 -10.37 -37.15 7.32
CA GLU A 372 -11.41 -37.48 6.33
C GLU A 372 -11.27 -36.62 5.07
N LEU A 373 -11.15 -35.30 5.22
CA LEU A 373 -11.04 -34.37 4.10
C LEU A 373 -9.73 -34.53 3.33
N ALA A 374 -8.62 -34.87 4.00
CA ALA A 374 -7.35 -35.17 3.34
C ALA A 374 -7.42 -36.48 2.52
N GLY A 375 -8.27 -37.44 2.93
CA GLY A 375 -8.40 -38.76 2.32
C GLY A 375 -9.42 -38.82 1.18
N ASP A 376 -10.60 -38.22 1.36
CA ASP A 376 -11.73 -38.36 0.43
C ASP A 376 -12.33 -37.00 -0.02
N GLY A 377 -11.76 -35.88 0.44
CA GLY A 377 -12.22 -34.56 0.06
C GLY A 377 -12.00 -34.23 -1.44
N PRO A 378 -12.82 -33.32 -2.01
CA PRO A 378 -12.53 -32.71 -3.31
C PRO A 378 -11.15 -32.05 -3.32
N THR A 379 -10.50 -31.98 -4.48
CA THR A 379 -9.09 -31.56 -4.63
C THR A 379 -8.73 -30.32 -3.83
N GLU A 380 -9.49 -29.23 -3.96
CA GLU A 380 -9.19 -27.97 -3.28
C GLU A 380 -9.32 -28.09 -1.75
N ILE A 381 -10.35 -28.78 -1.27
CA ILE A 381 -10.61 -28.98 0.16
C ILE A 381 -9.55 -29.90 0.77
N ARG A 382 -9.21 -30.97 0.05
CA ARG A 382 -8.15 -31.91 0.39
C ARG A 382 -6.81 -31.21 0.57
N LEU A 383 -6.43 -30.37 -0.40
CA LEU A 383 -5.19 -29.59 -0.33
C LEU A 383 -5.14 -28.71 0.92
N LEU A 384 -6.23 -27.99 1.19
CA LEU A 384 -6.30 -27.16 2.38
C LEU A 384 -6.27 -27.99 3.67
N ALA A 385 -6.97 -29.13 3.72
CA ALA A 385 -6.97 -30.02 4.89
C ALA A 385 -5.57 -30.57 5.20
N ILE A 386 -4.84 -31.04 4.19
CA ILE A 386 -3.45 -31.52 4.34
C ILE A 386 -2.55 -30.41 4.86
N ARG A 387 -2.64 -29.19 4.31
CA ARG A 387 -1.82 -28.05 4.76
C ARG A 387 -2.17 -27.58 6.16
N THR A 388 -3.45 -27.61 6.52
CA THR A 388 -3.90 -27.29 7.87
C THR A 388 -3.35 -28.33 8.85
N ALA A 389 -3.43 -29.63 8.53
CA ALA A 389 -2.83 -30.69 9.34
C ALA A 389 -1.29 -30.55 9.45
N ALA A 390 -0.62 -30.20 8.35
CA ALA A 390 0.82 -29.95 8.32
C ALA A 390 1.22 -28.80 9.24
N ARG A 391 0.53 -27.65 9.18
CA ARG A 391 0.78 -26.51 10.06
C ARG A 391 0.58 -26.82 11.54
N ARG A 392 -0.29 -27.79 11.85
CA ARG A 392 -0.52 -28.29 13.22
C ARG A 392 0.53 -29.27 13.70
N GLY A 393 1.37 -29.83 12.80
CA GLY A 393 2.36 -30.84 13.15
C GLY A 393 1.76 -32.16 13.65
N ASN A 394 0.51 -32.47 13.26
CA ASN A 394 -0.18 -33.66 13.75
C ASN A 394 0.40 -34.94 13.13
N ARG A 395 0.99 -35.81 13.97
CA ARG A 395 1.63 -37.07 13.55
C ARG A 395 0.64 -38.13 13.07
N ASP A 396 -0.65 -38.00 13.40
CA ASP A 396 -1.70 -38.95 13.00
C ASP A 396 -1.91 -39.00 11.47
N PHE A 397 -1.40 -37.99 10.75
CA PHE A 397 -1.43 -37.92 9.29
C PHE A 397 -0.27 -38.67 8.61
N LEU A 398 0.75 -39.12 9.35
CA LEU A 398 1.89 -39.85 8.78
C LEU A 398 1.50 -41.09 7.97
N PRO A 399 0.53 -41.94 8.40
CA PRO A 399 0.10 -43.10 7.63
C PRO A 399 -0.43 -42.77 6.23
N MET A 400 -0.90 -41.54 6.00
CA MET A 400 -1.39 -41.09 4.69
C MET A 400 -0.28 -40.65 3.75
N LEU A 401 0.91 -40.34 4.27
CA LEU A 401 2.01 -39.77 3.51
C LEU A 401 2.40 -40.57 2.24
N PRO A 402 2.43 -41.93 2.24
CA PRO A 402 2.70 -42.70 1.03
C PRO A 402 1.70 -42.42 -0.10
N GLN A 403 0.41 -42.29 0.23
CA GLN A 403 -0.64 -42.00 -0.75
C GLN A 403 -0.51 -40.56 -1.29
N LEU A 404 -0.20 -39.60 -0.41
CA LEU A 404 -0.01 -38.20 -0.80
C LEU A 404 1.19 -38.00 -1.73
N LEU A 405 2.34 -38.60 -1.40
CA LEU A 405 3.57 -38.50 -2.21
C LEU A 405 3.49 -39.33 -3.51
N GLY A 406 2.56 -40.29 -3.58
CA GLY A 406 2.27 -41.11 -4.77
C GLY A 406 1.19 -40.54 -5.69
N HIS A 407 0.57 -39.42 -5.32
CA HIS A 407 -0.59 -38.88 -6.02
C HIS A 407 -0.24 -38.31 -7.42
N THR A 408 -1.18 -38.36 -8.37
CA THR A 408 -0.99 -37.86 -9.75
C THR A 408 -1.01 -36.34 -9.85
N ASP A 409 -1.84 -35.69 -9.05
CA ASP A 409 -1.85 -34.23 -8.89
C ASP A 409 -0.63 -33.78 -8.06
N TRP A 410 0.28 -33.06 -8.71
CA TRP A 410 1.49 -32.53 -8.10
C TRP A 410 1.22 -31.62 -6.89
N ARG A 411 0.05 -30.96 -6.84
CA ARG A 411 -0.32 -30.09 -5.71
C ARG A 411 -0.50 -30.90 -4.43
N VAL A 412 -1.05 -32.11 -4.55
CA VAL A 412 -1.21 -33.05 -3.43
C VAL A 412 0.14 -33.57 -2.96
N VAL A 413 1.05 -33.86 -3.91
CA VAL A 413 2.44 -34.24 -3.60
C VAL A 413 3.15 -33.12 -2.84
N SER A 414 3.04 -31.87 -3.29
CA SER A 414 3.62 -30.69 -2.61
C SER A 414 3.05 -30.51 -1.19
N ALA A 415 1.73 -30.67 -1.01
CA ALA A 415 1.12 -30.65 0.32
C ALA A 415 1.62 -31.81 1.22
N GLY A 416 1.86 -33.00 0.66
CA GLY A 416 2.48 -34.12 1.37
C GLY A 416 3.93 -33.85 1.77
N LEU A 417 4.71 -33.17 0.91
CA LEU A 417 6.07 -32.73 1.24
C LEU A 417 6.06 -31.72 2.39
N GLU A 418 5.10 -30.79 2.41
CA GLU A 418 4.91 -29.85 3.52
C GLU A 418 4.57 -30.57 4.82
N LEU A 419 3.67 -31.57 4.77
CA LEU A 419 3.33 -32.41 5.91
C LEU A 419 4.57 -33.12 6.47
N ALA A 420 5.35 -33.81 5.62
CA ALA A 420 6.57 -34.49 6.04
C ALA A 420 7.57 -33.52 6.70
N ARG A 421 7.74 -32.33 6.12
CA ARG A 421 8.64 -31.29 6.62
C ARG A 421 8.22 -30.74 7.98
N ARG A 422 6.91 -30.56 8.22
CA ARG A 422 6.39 -29.99 9.48
C ARG A 422 6.27 -31.02 10.59
N VAL A 423 5.82 -32.23 10.27
CA VAL A 423 5.67 -33.33 11.24
C VAL A 423 7.04 -33.85 11.71
N ARG A 424 8.06 -33.79 10.84
CA ARG A 424 9.45 -34.19 11.13
C ARG A 424 9.56 -35.58 11.72
N ASP A 425 9.27 -36.60 10.90
CA ASP A 425 9.42 -38.00 11.30
C ASP A 425 10.43 -38.74 10.41
N ALA A 426 11.34 -39.52 11.01
CA ALA A 426 12.39 -40.22 10.29
C ALA A 426 11.85 -41.27 9.32
N SER A 427 10.67 -41.85 9.60
CA SER A 427 9.99 -42.80 8.71
C SER A 427 9.57 -42.18 7.37
N SER A 428 9.50 -40.85 7.27
CA SER A 428 9.23 -40.15 6.01
C SER A 428 10.42 -40.19 5.04
N ILE A 429 11.66 -40.31 5.52
CA ILE A 429 12.87 -40.21 4.70
C ILE A 429 12.89 -41.24 3.56
N PRO A 430 12.66 -42.56 3.79
CA PRO A 430 12.57 -43.54 2.72
C PRO A 430 11.54 -43.18 1.62
N MET A 431 10.41 -42.60 2.02
CA MET A 431 9.33 -42.20 1.10
C MET A 431 9.76 -41.02 0.24
N LEU A 432 10.44 -40.03 0.84
CA LEU A 432 11.01 -38.88 0.14
C LEU A 432 12.11 -39.30 -0.85
N LEU A 433 12.97 -40.24 -0.48
CA LEU A 433 14.01 -40.76 -1.40
C LEU A 433 13.39 -41.42 -2.63
N SER A 434 12.32 -42.20 -2.42
CA SER A 434 11.59 -42.84 -3.51
C SER A 434 10.89 -41.83 -4.44
N LEU A 435 10.42 -40.71 -3.89
CA LEU A 435 9.86 -39.60 -4.68
C LEU A 435 10.95 -38.86 -5.46
N LEU A 436 12.12 -38.65 -4.87
CA LEU A 436 13.24 -37.96 -5.51
C LEU A 436 13.71 -38.66 -6.79
N ASP A 437 13.68 -39.99 -6.85
CA ASP A 437 14.10 -40.75 -8.04
C ASP A 437 13.24 -40.49 -9.28
N ARG A 438 11.94 -40.27 -9.08
CA ARG A 438 10.95 -40.17 -10.16
C ARG A 438 10.52 -38.74 -10.46
N SER A 439 10.82 -37.80 -9.57
CA SER A 439 10.41 -36.41 -9.68
C SER A 439 11.44 -35.57 -10.45
N LYS A 440 10.96 -34.49 -11.07
CA LYS A 440 11.79 -33.50 -11.77
C LYS A 440 11.20 -32.10 -11.55
N GLY A 441 12.00 -31.07 -11.78
CA GLY A 441 11.57 -29.67 -11.61
C GLY A 441 11.19 -29.37 -10.17
N ARG A 442 10.10 -28.62 -9.97
CA ARG A 442 9.61 -28.16 -8.67
C ARG A 442 9.50 -29.26 -7.59
N ILE A 443 8.89 -30.40 -7.90
CA ILE A 443 8.73 -31.49 -6.90
C ILE A 443 10.09 -32.08 -6.46
N ALA A 444 11.04 -32.21 -7.38
CA ALA A 444 12.38 -32.70 -7.01
C ALA A 444 13.12 -31.70 -6.12
N ALA A 445 12.99 -30.40 -6.42
CA ALA A 445 13.52 -29.32 -5.60
C ALA A 445 12.91 -29.29 -4.20
N GLU A 446 11.58 -29.30 -4.10
CA GLU A 446 10.88 -29.38 -2.81
C GLU A 446 11.28 -30.64 -2.02
N THR A 447 11.42 -31.79 -2.68
CA THR A 447 11.85 -33.03 -2.03
C THR A 447 13.27 -32.91 -1.47
N LYS A 448 14.21 -32.33 -2.24
CA LYS A 448 15.58 -32.05 -1.76
C LYS A 448 15.58 -31.07 -0.59
N SER A 449 14.77 -30.03 -0.66
CA SER A 449 14.61 -29.04 0.43
C SER A 449 14.06 -29.69 1.70
N THR A 450 13.03 -30.54 1.58
CA THR A 450 12.48 -31.31 2.70
C THR A 450 13.52 -32.26 3.30
N LEU A 451 14.26 -33.00 2.47
CA LEU A 451 15.35 -33.87 2.96
C LEU A 451 16.44 -33.06 3.67
N LYS A 452 16.84 -31.90 3.15
CA LYS A 452 17.80 -31.00 3.79
C LYS A 452 17.28 -30.49 5.14
N SER A 453 16.01 -30.07 5.22
CA SER A 453 15.36 -29.63 6.46
C SER A 453 15.33 -30.73 7.53
N LEU A 454 15.04 -31.97 7.12
CA LEU A 454 14.98 -33.11 8.04
C LEU A 454 16.37 -33.56 8.47
N THR A 455 17.37 -33.57 7.58
CA THR A 455 18.65 -34.24 7.82
C THR A 455 19.84 -33.33 8.08
N ARG A 456 19.75 -32.04 7.72
CA ARG A 456 20.88 -31.07 7.61
C ARG A 456 21.93 -31.45 6.56
N LEU A 457 21.67 -32.49 5.78
CA LEU A 457 22.57 -32.95 4.73
C LEU A 457 22.12 -32.43 3.37
N TYR A 458 23.08 -32.36 2.45
CA TYR A 458 22.80 -32.08 1.06
C TYR A 458 23.57 -33.05 0.17
N PHE A 459 22.83 -33.80 -0.66
CA PHE A 459 23.40 -34.56 -1.76
C PHE A 459 22.69 -34.19 -3.06
N ALA A 460 23.49 -33.92 -4.11
CA ALA A 460 22.97 -33.57 -5.43
C ALA A 460 22.17 -34.72 -6.07
N ASP A 461 22.63 -35.96 -5.86
CA ASP A 461 22.14 -37.17 -6.53
C ASP A 461 21.31 -38.06 -5.60
N ALA A 462 20.21 -38.60 -6.12
CA ALA A 462 19.33 -39.53 -5.38
C ALA A 462 20.06 -40.82 -4.96
N ALA A 463 21.03 -41.29 -5.76
CA ALA A 463 21.82 -42.48 -5.43
C ALA A 463 22.64 -42.29 -4.13
N ARG A 464 23.26 -41.10 -3.95
CA ARG A 464 24.03 -40.78 -2.73
C ARG A 464 23.14 -40.75 -1.50
N TRP A 465 21.95 -40.17 -1.62
CA TRP A 465 20.95 -40.19 -0.55
C TRP A 465 20.60 -41.63 -0.11
N LYS A 466 20.36 -42.53 -1.06
CA LYS A 466 20.05 -43.94 -0.76
C LYS A 466 21.22 -44.69 -0.11
N SER A 467 22.44 -44.48 -0.61
CA SER A 467 23.65 -45.08 -0.02
C SER A 467 23.85 -44.62 1.42
N TRP A 468 23.66 -43.33 1.69
CA TRP A 468 23.71 -42.78 3.03
C TRP A 468 22.64 -43.41 3.94
N TRP A 469 21.37 -43.42 3.50
CA TRP A 469 20.29 -43.98 4.31
C TRP A 469 20.46 -45.47 4.61
N LYS A 470 20.98 -46.25 3.65
CA LYS A 470 21.29 -47.68 3.86
C LYS A 470 22.37 -47.89 4.93
N ARG A 471 23.34 -46.98 5.03
CA ARG A 471 24.46 -47.07 5.97
C ARG A 471 24.07 -46.54 7.36
N ASP A 472 23.44 -45.37 7.41
CA ASP A 472 23.30 -44.59 8.65
C ASP A 472 21.84 -44.50 9.15
N GLY A 473 20.85 -44.90 8.33
CA GLY A 473 19.43 -44.67 8.62
C GLY A 473 18.87 -45.40 9.84
N ALA A 474 19.45 -46.55 10.22
CA ALA A 474 19.01 -47.30 11.40
C ALA A 474 19.35 -46.60 12.73
N THR A 475 20.40 -45.78 12.74
CA THR A 475 20.87 -45.02 13.90
C THR A 475 20.66 -43.52 13.74
N PHE A 476 20.00 -43.11 12.65
CA PHE A 476 19.82 -41.69 12.34
C PHE A 476 18.76 -41.09 13.25
N GLU A 477 19.17 -40.09 14.01
CA GLU A 477 18.28 -39.26 14.81
C GLU A 477 18.03 -37.92 14.11
N LEU A 478 16.77 -37.49 14.14
CA LEU A 478 16.41 -36.21 13.56
C LEU A 478 17.04 -35.07 14.35
N PRO A 479 17.81 -34.18 13.71
CA PRO A 479 18.26 -32.95 14.33
C PRO A 479 17.05 -32.12 14.77
N PRO A 480 17.22 -31.31 15.84
CA PRO A 480 16.16 -30.42 16.32
C PRO A 480 15.65 -29.54 15.18
N PRO A 481 14.36 -29.13 15.23
CA PRO A 481 13.81 -28.20 14.26
C PRO A 481 14.72 -26.97 14.19
N GLU A 482 14.94 -26.45 12.99
CA GLU A 482 15.59 -25.15 12.86
C GLU A 482 14.66 -24.16 13.56
N ALA A 483 15.19 -23.23 14.37
CA ALA A 483 14.40 -22.06 14.76
C ALA A 483 13.80 -21.53 13.46
N ASP A 484 12.48 -21.36 13.38
CA ASP A 484 11.72 -21.27 12.14
C ASP A 484 12.29 -20.20 11.18
N THR A 485 13.34 -20.53 10.43
CA THR A 485 13.92 -19.72 9.35
C THR A 485 13.09 -19.87 8.08
N SER A 486 11.84 -20.36 8.22
CA SER A 486 10.78 -20.26 7.21
C SER A 486 10.17 -18.85 7.13
N GLY A 487 10.66 -17.90 7.95
CA GLY A 487 10.70 -16.52 7.51
C GLY A 487 11.52 -16.40 6.22
N PRO A 488 11.46 -15.27 5.50
CA PRO A 488 12.31 -15.08 4.33
C PRO A 488 13.74 -15.56 4.59
N GLN A 489 14.29 -16.42 3.72
CA GLN A 489 15.74 -16.42 3.53
C GLN A 489 16.07 -15.00 3.10
N THR A 490 16.31 -14.11 4.07
CA THR A 490 16.80 -12.77 3.80
C THR A 490 18.22 -13.01 3.33
N VAL A 491 18.36 -13.30 2.04
CA VAL A 491 19.66 -13.37 1.39
C VAL A 491 20.14 -11.93 1.36
N THR A 492 20.73 -11.47 2.47
CA THR A 492 21.49 -10.25 2.47
C THR A 492 22.76 -10.55 1.69
N THR A 493 23.02 -9.76 0.65
CA THR A 493 24.28 -9.82 -0.10
C THR A 493 25.51 -9.54 0.76
N GLU A 494 25.35 -9.23 2.06
CA GLU A 494 26.40 -8.98 3.04
C GLU A 494 27.03 -10.27 3.63
N GLN A 495 26.46 -11.47 3.41
CA GLN A 495 27.08 -12.75 3.81
C GLN A 495 27.85 -13.47 2.68
N VAL A 496 28.08 -12.79 1.56
CA VAL A 496 29.15 -13.17 0.64
C VAL A 496 30.37 -12.35 1.03
N ASP A 497 31.37 -13.00 1.62
CA ASP A 497 32.63 -12.41 2.04
C ASP A 497 33.15 -11.39 1.00
N GLY A 498 33.61 -10.26 1.52
CA GLY A 498 33.89 -9.05 0.76
C GLY A 498 34.82 -9.27 -0.44
N GLY A 499 34.42 -8.69 -1.57
CA GLY A 499 35.30 -8.43 -2.70
C GLY A 499 35.02 -9.24 -3.96
N ALA A 500 33.89 -8.99 -4.65
CA ALA A 500 33.75 -9.15 -6.10
C ALA A 500 32.36 -8.66 -6.57
N VAL A 501 32.11 -7.36 -6.49
CA VAL A 501 31.14 -6.75 -7.40
C VAL A 501 31.87 -6.66 -8.74
N LEU A 502 31.44 -7.49 -9.70
CA LEU A 502 32.07 -7.81 -11.00
C LEU A 502 33.02 -9.04 -10.96
N GLY A 503 32.42 -10.21 -11.23
CA GLY A 503 33.11 -11.40 -11.74
C GLY A 503 33.93 -12.20 -10.73
N SER A 504 33.40 -13.33 -10.26
CA SER A 504 34.18 -14.57 -10.20
C SER A 504 33.27 -15.79 -10.11
N ASP A 505 33.69 -16.83 -10.82
CA ASP A 505 33.01 -18.09 -11.06
C ASP A 505 32.87 -18.94 -9.81
N GLY A 506 31.65 -19.46 -9.62
CA GLY A 506 31.36 -20.58 -8.75
C GLY A 506 30.35 -21.51 -9.42
N GLY A 507 30.75 -22.23 -10.47
CA GLY A 507 30.29 -23.56 -10.90
C GLY A 507 28.81 -23.99 -10.74
N GLY A 508 27.84 -23.09 -10.67
CA GLY A 508 26.42 -23.42 -10.51
C GLY A 508 25.74 -23.55 -11.86
N THR A 509 25.39 -24.76 -12.28
CA THR A 509 24.68 -25.06 -13.53
C THR A 509 23.19 -24.67 -13.53
N THR A 510 22.71 -23.92 -12.53
CA THR A 510 21.27 -23.67 -12.30
C THR A 510 20.97 -22.19 -12.48
N ALA A 511 19.98 -21.86 -13.33
CA ALA A 511 19.46 -20.50 -13.41
C ALA A 511 19.02 -19.99 -12.04
N SER A 512 19.33 -18.73 -11.73
CA SER A 512 18.82 -18.03 -10.57
C SER A 512 18.36 -16.62 -10.96
N PHE A 513 17.41 -16.08 -10.21
CA PHE A 513 16.94 -14.69 -10.31
C PHE A 513 17.06 -14.05 -8.93
N TYR A 514 17.94 -13.06 -8.79
CA TYR A 514 18.28 -12.43 -7.50
C TYR A 514 18.66 -13.45 -6.39
N GLY A 515 19.50 -14.43 -6.75
CA GLY A 515 19.96 -15.47 -5.81
C GLY A 515 18.97 -16.61 -5.59
N ILE A 516 17.73 -16.49 -6.05
CA ILE A 516 16.69 -17.53 -5.92
C ILE A 516 16.79 -18.48 -7.13
N PRO A 517 17.01 -19.79 -6.94
CA PRO A 517 17.07 -20.76 -8.04
C PRO A 517 15.75 -20.86 -8.83
N VAL A 518 15.86 -21.03 -10.15
CA VAL A 518 14.72 -21.26 -11.06
C VAL A 518 14.57 -22.76 -11.32
N GLU A 519 13.86 -23.44 -10.41
CA GLU A 519 13.74 -24.91 -10.40
C GLU A 519 12.43 -25.42 -11.02
N SER A 520 11.42 -24.56 -11.13
CA SER A 520 10.15 -24.90 -11.78
C SER A 520 10.26 -24.92 -13.32
N ARG A 521 9.36 -25.69 -13.95
CA ARG A 521 9.17 -25.73 -15.41
C ARG A 521 8.03 -24.86 -15.92
N SER A 522 7.33 -24.14 -15.05
CA SER A 522 6.26 -23.21 -15.44
C SER A 522 6.27 -21.99 -14.53
N VAL A 523 7.03 -20.98 -14.94
CA VAL A 523 7.34 -19.80 -14.12
C VAL A 523 6.75 -18.54 -14.72
N ALA A 524 6.32 -17.61 -13.86
CA ALA A 524 6.02 -16.24 -14.23
C ALA A 524 7.03 -15.28 -13.58
N PHE A 525 7.59 -14.37 -14.37
CA PHE A 525 8.38 -13.24 -13.90
C PHE A 525 7.51 -11.98 -14.01
N CYS A 526 7.18 -11.40 -12.86
CA CYS A 526 6.44 -10.15 -12.74
C CYS A 526 7.40 -9.06 -12.26
N LEU A 527 7.72 -8.09 -13.11
CA LEU A 527 8.70 -7.05 -12.82
C LEU A 527 8.07 -5.66 -12.85
N ASP A 528 8.30 -4.89 -11.80
CA ASP A 528 7.90 -3.49 -11.72
C ASP A 528 8.71 -2.62 -12.70
N VAL A 529 8.01 -1.73 -13.42
CA VAL A 529 8.55 -0.67 -14.27
C VAL A 529 8.01 0.70 -13.86
N SER A 530 7.59 0.86 -12.60
CA SER A 530 7.16 2.14 -12.03
C SER A 530 8.25 3.22 -12.08
N GLY A 531 7.87 4.48 -11.83
CA GLY A 531 8.78 5.61 -11.86
C GLY A 531 9.99 5.49 -10.92
N SER A 532 9.83 4.86 -9.75
CA SER A 532 10.90 4.61 -8.77
C SER A 532 12.00 3.70 -9.30
N MET A 533 11.67 2.82 -10.26
CA MET A 533 12.64 1.94 -10.90
C MET A 533 13.64 2.69 -11.80
N ASN A 534 13.45 4.00 -12.02
CA ASN A 534 14.43 4.86 -12.68
C ASN A 534 15.55 5.34 -11.74
N GLU A 535 15.41 5.16 -10.41
CA GLU A 535 16.44 5.54 -9.45
C GLU A 535 17.76 4.83 -9.75
N LEU A 536 18.86 5.59 -9.67
CA LEU A 536 20.20 5.10 -9.93
C LEU A 536 20.74 4.38 -8.68
N VAL A 537 21.34 3.21 -8.89
CA VAL A 537 22.02 2.46 -7.83
C VAL A 537 23.52 2.57 -8.04
N GLY A 538 24.26 2.97 -7.01
CA GLY A 538 25.73 3.00 -6.96
C GLY A 538 26.39 3.56 -8.24
N THR A 539 26.80 2.66 -9.14
CA THR A 539 27.53 2.89 -10.40
C THR A 539 26.77 3.66 -11.49
N GLY A 540 25.68 4.37 -11.16
CA GLY A 540 24.94 5.20 -12.10
C GLY A 540 24.02 4.44 -13.07
N VAL A 541 23.69 3.19 -12.77
CA VAL A 541 22.75 2.36 -13.55
C VAL A 541 21.40 2.33 -12.84
N SER A 542 20.30 2.42 -13.58
CA SER A 542 18.96 2.39 -12.97
C SER A 542 18.59 1.00 -12.44
N ARG A 543 17.76 0.96 -11.38
CA ARG A 543 17.19 -0.30 -10.84
C ARG A 543 16.55 -1.15 -11.93
N LEU A 544 15.76 -0.54 -12.81
CA LEU A 544 15.14 -1.22 -13.94
C LEU A 544 16.18 -1.88 -14.85
N SER A 545 17.26 -1.19 -15.18
CA SER A 545 18.30 -1.75 -16.03
C SER A 545 18.92 -3.00 -15.39
N ILE A 546 19.20 -2.97 -14.08
CA ILE A 546 19.70 -4.13 -13.34
C ILE A 546 18.70 -5.29 -13.40
N ALA A 547 17.41 -5.01 -13.17
CA ALA A 547 16.34 -6.02 -13.22
C ALA A 547 16.20 -6.65 -14.61
N LYS A 548 16.26 -5.87 -15.69
CA LYS A 548 16.25 -6.35 -17.08
C LYS A 548 17.42 -7.29 -17.36
N HIS A 549 18.64 -6.89 -16.99
CA HIS A 549 19.83 -7.73 -17.18
C HIS A 549 19.76 -9.02 -16.35
N ALA A 550 19.24 -8.93 -15.11
CA ALA A 550 19.03 -10.12 -14.28
C ALA A 550 18.04 -11.09 -14.93
N LEU A 551 16.91 -10.58 -15.44
CA LEU A 551 15.91 -11.40 -16.13
C LEU A 551 16.51 -12.11 -17.34
N LEU A 552 17.16 -11.39 -18.25
CA LEU A 552 17.74 -11.97 -19.46
C LEU A 552 18.78 -13.07 -19.13
N ARG A 553 19.67 -12.82 -18.16
CA ARG A 553 20.64 -13.83 -17.70
C ARG A 553 19.97 -15.06 -17.10
N SER A 554 18.86 -14.89 -16.37
CA SER A 554 18.09 -16.03 -15.86
C SER A 554 17.54 -16.83 -17.03
N LEU A 555 16.90 -16.18 -18.01
CA LEU A 555 16.26 -16.83 -19.17
C LEU A 555 17.24 -17.63 -20.03
N GLU A 556 18.47 -17.17 -20.22
CA GLU A 556 19.52 -17.90 -20.93
C GLU A 556 19.86 -19.26 -20.30
N ARG A 557 19.70 -19.37 -18.97
CA ARG A 557 20.10 -20.55 -18.18
C ARG A 557 18.91 -21.38 -17.69
N VAL A 558 17.68 -20.95 -17.97
CA VAL A 558 16.47 -21.66 -17.55
C VAL A 558 16.51 -23.10 -18.10
N PRO A 559 16.09 -24.11 -17.32
CA PRO A 559 16.04 -25.48 -17.79
C PRO A 559 15.28 -25.63 -19.12
N LYS A 560 15.83 -26.42 -20.05
CA LYS A 560 15.20 -26.66 -21.36
C LYS A 560 13.76 -27.15 -21.20
N GLY A 561 12.85 -26.57 -21.97
CA GLY A 561 11.42 -26.91 -21.96
C GLY A 561 10.59 -26.19 -20.90
N THR A 562 11.20 -25.37 -20.03
CA THR A 562 10.44 -24.52 -19.10
C THR A 562 9.58 -23.51 -19.87
N LYS A 563 8.32 -23.40 -19.46
CA LYS A 563 7.39 -22.37 -19.91
C LYS A 563 7.58 -21.13 -19.05
N VAL A 564 7.78 -20.00 -19.69
CA VAL A 564 8.01 -18.71 -19.04
C VAL A 564 6.91 -17.74 -19.44
N HIS A 565 6.33 -17.08 -18.44
CA HIS A 565 5.48 -15.92 -18.61
C HIS A 565 6.25 -14.68 -18.16
N ILE A 566 6.31 -13.64 -18.99
CA ILE A 566 7.03 -12.40 -18.68
C ILE A 566 6.01 -11.28 -18.66
N ILE A 567 5.88 -10.65 -17.50
CA ILE A 567 4.92 -9.60 -17.19
C ILE A 567 5.70 -8.42 -16.61
N PHE A 568 5.60 -7.27 -17.24
CA PHE A 568 5.99 -5.99 -16.68
C PHE A 568 4.74 -5.22 -16.26
N PHE A 569 4.84 -4.39 -15.23
CA PHE A 569 3.70 -3.61 -14.77
C PHE A 569 4.11 -2.22 -14.27
N ASP A 570 3.27 -1.24 -14.57
CA ASP A 570 3.25 0.08 -13.95
C ASP A 570 1.82 0.40 -13.48
N ALA A 571 1.15 1.43 -14.00
CA ALA A 571 -0.30 1.58 -13.90
C ALA A 571 -1.04 0.55 -14.77
N GLU A 572 -0.42 0.14 -15.89
CA GLU A 572 -0.90 -0.87 -16.84
C GLU A 572 -0.09 -2.17 -16.76
N ILE A 573 -0.60 -3.22 -17.41
CA ILE A 573 0.04 -4.54 -17.43
C ILE A 573 0.55 -4.84 -18.85
N HIS A 574 1.86 -5.02 -18.97
CA HIS A 574 2.55 -5.33 -20.22
C HIS A 574 3.01 -6.80 -20.23
N ARG A 575 2.54 -7.59 -21.19
CA ARG A 575 2.90 -9.03 -21.29
C ARG A 575 3.54 -9.35 -22.63
N PHE A 576 4.56 -10.20 -22.62
CA PHE A 576 5.24 -10.63 -23.85
C PHE A 576 4.31 -11.49 -24.73
N GLN A 577 3.61 -12.46 -24.12
CA GLN A 577 2.65 -13.33 -24.78
C GLN A 577 1.39 -13.51 -23.93
N LYS A 578 0.30 -13.96 -24.58
CA LYS A 578 -0.99 -14.22 -23.89
C LYS A 578 -0.91 -15.38 -22.89
N ARG A 579 0.02 -16.33 -23.09
CA ARG A 579 0.24 -17.52 -22.25
C ARG A 579 1.73 -17.78 -22.10
N ALA A 580 2.11 -18.53 -21.07
CA ALA A 580 3.48 -18.98 -20.85
C ALA A 580 4.00 -19.79 -22.05
N THR A 581 5.24 -19.50 -22.46
CA THR A 581 5.84 -20.05 -23.69
C THR A 581 7.24 -20.58 -23.39
N THR A 582 7.65 -21.63 -24.09
CA THR A 582 9.03 -22.09 -24.01
C THR A 582 9.93 -21.11 -24.74
N ILE A 583 11.04 -20.71 -24.10
CA ILE A 583 12.05 -19.83 -24.68
C ILE A 583 13.03 -20.69 -25.51
N ASP A 584 13.05 -20.43 -26.81
CA ASP A 584 14.05 -20.94 -27.76
C ASP A 584 14.96 -19.77 -28.19
N PRO A 585 16.11 -20.01 -28.86
CA PRO A 585 17.03 -18.93 -29.24
C PRO A 585 16.38 -17.79 -30.04
N LYS A 586 15.43 -18.11 -30.93
CA LYS A 586 14.71 -17.11 -31.74
C LYS A 586 13.75 -16.28 -30.88
N LYS A 587 13.05 -16.91 -29.95
CA LYS A 587 12.19 -16.21 -29.00
C LYS A 587 12.99 -15.42 -27.98
N LEU A 588 14.21 -15.84 -27.64
CA LEU A 588 15.08 -15.09 -26.74
C LEU A 588 15.40 -13.71 -27.31
N GLU A 589 15.68 -13.60 -28.62
CA GLU A 589 15.83 -12.29 -29.29
C GLU A 589 14.57 -11.44 -29.20
N ALA A 590 13.39 -12.02 -29.44
CA ALA A 590 12.11 -11.32 -29.34
C ALA A 590 11.80 -10.88 -27.89
N VAL A 591 12.15 -11.72 -26.91
CA VAL A 591 12.04 -11.38 -25.48
C VAL A 591 13.00 -10.24 -25.15
N GLN A 592 14.24 -10.28 -25.63
CA GLN A 592 15.21 -9.22 -25.42
C GLN A 592 14.69 -7.89 -25.97
N ALA A 593 14.16 -7.87 -27.20
CA ALA A 593 13.54 -6.67 -27.76
C ALA A 593 12.35 -6.16 -26.93
N PHE A 594 11.51 -7.05 -26.41
CA PHE A 594 10.40 -6.70 -25.53
C PHE A 594 10.87 -6.16 -24.17
N VAL A 595 11.88 -6.77 -23.57
CA VAL A 595 12.49 -6.32 -22.31
C VAL A 595 13.12 -4.93 -22.50
N ASP A 596 13.85 -4.73 -23.59
CA ASP A 596 14.50 -3.46 -23.90
C ASP A 596 13.50 -2.34 -24.14
N SER A 597 12.32 -2.62 -24.72
CA SER A 597 11.29 -1.62 -24.99
C SER A 597 10.62 -1.04 -23.73
N GLN A 598 10.70 -1.73 -22.58
CA GLN A 598 10.05 -1.27 -21.34
C GLN A 598 10.70 0.01 -20.80
N ARG A 599 9.92 0.97 -20.32
CA ARG A 599 10.44 2.24 -19.77
C ARG A 599 9.89 2.45 -18.36
N PRO A 600 10.67 3.08 -17.46
CA PRO A 600 10.19 3.36 -16.12
C PRO A 600 9.17 4.48 -16.16
N LEU A 601 7.89 4.17 -15.91
CA LEU A 601 6.76 5.09 -16.00
C LEU A 601 5.75 4.75 -14.91
N GLY A 602 5.05 5.76 -14.39
CA GLY A 602 3.79 5.55 -13.69
C GLY A 602 3.86 4.99 -12.26
N GLU A 603 2.71 4.48 -11.84
CA GLU A 603 2.38 3.92 -10.53
C GLU A 603 2.68 2.40 -10.49
N THR A 604 2.27 1.69 -9.45
CA THR A 604 2.64 0.29 -9.18
C THR A 604 1.41 -0.61 -9.05
N ASN A 605 1.06 -1.37 -10.10
CA ASN A 605 -0.12 -2.24 -10.17
C ASN A 605 0.22 -3.73 -9.94
N ILE A 606 0.60 -4.06 -8.70
CA ILE A 606 0.93 -5.44 -8.30
C ILE A 606 -0.27 -6.38 -8.44
N TYR A 607 -1.48 -5.93 -8.11
CA TYR A 607 -2.67 -6.79 -8.16
C TYR A 607 -2.94 -7.28 -9.59
N GLY A 608 -2.93 -6.38 -10.58
CA GLY A 608 -3.16 -6.75 -11.98
C GLY A 608 -2.08 -7.68 -12.54
N ALA A 609 -0.83 -7.51 -12.12
CA ALA A 609 0.27 -8.39 -12.53
C ALA A 609 0.07 -9.81 -11.98
N LEU A 610 -0.30 -9.93 -10.70
CA LEU A 610 -0.56 -11.22 -10.08
C LEU A 610 -1.83 -11.88 -10.62
N GLU A 611 -2.91 -11.12 -10.81
CA GLU A 611 -4.15 -11.63 -11.42
C GLU A 611 -3.88 -12.22 -12.81
N LEU A 612 -3.09 -11.52 -13.64
CA LEU A 612 -2.68 -12.02 -14.95
C LEU A 612 -1.85 -13.30 -14.85
N ALA A 613 -0.91 -13.38 -13.90
CA ALA A 613 -0.10 -14.58 -13.69
C ALA A 613 -0.97 -15.78 -13.25
N PHE A 614 -1.97 -15.56 -12.39
CA PHE A 614 -2.91 -16.60 -11.95
C PHE A 614 -3.87 -17.06 -13.03
N ALA A 615 -4.17 -16.20 -14.00
CA ALA A 615 -5.04 -16.55 -15.12
C ALA A 615 -4.42 -17.62 -16.05
N ASP A 616 -3.09 -17.81 -16.03
CA ASP A 616 -2.45 -18.93 -16.71
C ASP A 616 -2.44 -20.19 -15.81
N PRO A 617 -3.24 -21.23 -16.14
CA PRO A 617 -3.33 -22.42 -15.33
C PRO A 617 -2.03 -23.23 -15.27
N ALA A 618 -1.08 -22.99 -16.17
CA ALA A 618 0.20 -23.69 -16.19
C ALA A 618 1.19 -23.13 -15.17
N VAL A 619 1.07 -21.85 -14.78
CA VAL A 619 2.01 -21.21 -13.84
C VAL A 619 1.87 -21.84 -12.46
N ASP A 620 2.99 -22.31 -11.93
CA ASP A 620 3.10 -22.91 -10.60
C ASP A 620 4.12 -22.19 -9.71
N THR A 621 4.89 -21.23 -10.23
CA THR A 621 5.85 -20.42 -9.47
C THR A 621 5.90 -18.99 -10.04
N ILE A 622 5.85 -17.99 -9.17
CA ILE A 622 5.89 -16.57 -9.51
C ILE A 622 7.12 -15.94 -8.86
N TYR A 623 7.91 -15.20 -9.62
CA TYR A 623 8.94 -14.29 -9.14
C TYR A 623 8.42 -12.87 -9.31
N LEU A 624 8.13 -12.19 -8.20
CA LEU A 624 7.61 -10.83 -8.19
C LEU A 624 8.69 -9.88 -7.68
N LEU A 625 9.12 -8.95 -8.55
CA LEU A 625 10.09 -7.91 -8.24
C LEU A 625 9.39 -6.56 -8.21
N SER A 626 9.50 -5.85 -7.08
CA SER A 626 8.94 -4.50 -6.89
C SER A 626 9.86 -3.67 -6.01
N ASP A 627 9.95 -2.36 -6.26
CA ASP A 627 10.66 -1.41 -5.39
C ASP A 627 9.73 -0.52 -4.55
N GLY A 628 8.41 -0.66 -4.74
CA GLY A 628 7.39 0.11 -4.03
C GLY A 628 6.17 -0.70 -3.58
N GLU A 629 5.30 -0.03 -2.83
CA GLU A 629 3.97 -0.51 -2.45
C GLU A 629 2.96 -0.34 -3.60
N PRO A 630 1.88 -1.15 -3.65
CA PRO A 630 0.86 -1.01 -4.68
C PRO A 630 0.20 0.39 -4.63
N SER A 631 0.23 1.10 -5.74
CA SER A 631 -0.34 2.45 -5.87
C SER A 631 -1.36 2.58 -7.01
N ALA A 632 -1.43 1.59 -7.90
CA ALA A 632 -2.41 1.51 -8.98
C ALA A 632 -3.11 0.15 -9.02
N GLY A 633 -4.19 0.10 -9.81
CA GLY A 633 -4.96 -1.11 -10.04
C GLY A 633 -6.22 -1.21 -9.19
N GLU A 634 -6.88 -2.34 -9.32
CA GLU A 634 -8.19 -2.57 -8.72
C GLU A 634 -8.13 -2.62 -7.18
N ILE A 635 -7.08 -3.25 -6.63
CA ILE A 635 -6.81 -3.34 -5.20
C ILE A 635 -5.40 -2.78 -4.95
N THR A 636 -5.34 -1.63 -4.28
CA THR A 636 -4.06 -1.00 -3.88
C THR A 636 -3.70 -1.26 -2.43
N ASP A 637 -4.68 -1.65 -1.63
CA ASP A 637 -4.45 -1.92 -0.23
C ASP A 637 -3.65 -3.20 0.00
N VAL A 638 -2.49 -3.07 0.66
CA VAL A 638 -1.55 -4.18 0.90
C VAL A 638 -2.21 -5.39 1.60
N ARG A 639 -3.06 -5.17 2.60
CA ARG A 639 -3.67 -6.27 3.35
C ARG A 639 -4.72 -6.99 2.51
N GLU A 640 -5.61 -6.22 1.89
CA GLU A 640 -6.68 -6.74 1.04
C GLU A 640 -6.12 -7.46 -0.19
N LEU A 641 -5.10 -6.90 -0.84
CA LEU A 641 -4.40 -7.51 -1.95
C LEU A 641 -3.82 -8.86 -1.51
N GLY A 642 -3.09 -8.88 -0.39
CA GLY A 642 -2.54 -10.11 0.17
C GLY A 642 -3.62 -11.16 0.43
N ASP A 643 -4.71 -10.78 1.11
CA ASP A 643 -5.83 -11.67 1.44
C ASP A 643 -6.46 -12.27 0.17
N GLN A 644 -6.72 -11.43 -0.84
CA GLN A 644 -7.34 -11.85 -2.10
C GLN A 644 -6.43 -12.79 -2.89
N ILE A 645 -5.14 -12.46 -2.99
CA ILE A 645 -4.16 -13.30 -3.69
C ILE A 645 -3.98 -14.65 -3.00
N LEU A 646 -3.90 -14.68 -1.66
CA LEU A 646 -3.79 -15.92 -0.91
C LEU A 646 -5.06 -16.77 -1.01
N ARG A 647 -6.24 -16.13 -1.04
CA ARG A 647 -7.52 -16.80 -1.29
C ARG A 647 -7.59 -17.44 -2.68
N ILE A 648 -7.01 -16.83 -3.71
CA ILE A 648 -6.85 -17.45 -5.03
C ILE A 648 -5.84 -18.60 -4.93
N ASN A 649 -4.71 -18.36 -4.26
CA ASN A 649 -3.60 -19.29 -4.21
C ASN A 649 -3.92 -20.59 -3.45
N ARG A 650 -4.83 -20.59 -2.48
CA ARG A 650 -5.20 -21.81 -1.73
C ARG A 650 -5.63 -22.97 -2.64
N ARG A 651 -6.16 -22.68 -3.83
CA ARG A 651 -6.56 -23.66 -4.87
C ARG A 651 -5.44 -24.00 -5.86
N ARG A 652 -4.52 -23.06 -6.07
CA ARG A 652 -3.51 -23.10 -7.13
C ARG A 652 -2.17 -23.63 -6.64
N SER A 653 -1.85 -23.43 -5.35
CA SER A 653 -0.59 -23.87 -4.73
C SER A 653 0.67 -23.32 -5.41
N VAL A 654 0.57 -22.12 -5.97
CA VAL A 654 1.68 -21.39 -6.59
C VAL A 654 2.64 -20.93 -5.50
N ILE A 655 3.94 -21.12 -5.72
CA ILE A 655 5.00 -20.56 -4.87
C ILE A 655 5.28 -19.12 -5.32
N PHE A 656 5.34 -18.19 -4.38
CA PHE A 656 5.74 -16.81 -4.61
C PHE A 656 7.14 -16.58 -4.08
N HIS A 657 8.00 -16.07 -4.94
CA HIS A 657 9.27 -15.50 -4.57
C HIS A 657 9.17 -13.98 -4.68
N GLY A 658 9.39 -13.29 -3.57
CA GLY A 658 9.30 -11.83 -3.48
C GLY A 658 10.69 -11.20 -3.51
N ILE A 659 10.92 -10.27 -4.43
CA ILE A 659 12.17 -9.51 -4.53
C ILE A 659 11.84 -8.04 -4.30
N ALA A 660 12.19 -7.53 -3.13
CA ALA A 660 12.10 -6.11 -2.81
C ALA A 660 13.41 -5.39 -3.14
N ILE A 661 13.34 -4.23 -3.78
CA ILE A 661 14.52 -3.39 -4.05
C ILE A 661 14.44 -2.10 -3.22
N GLY A 662 15.53 -1.75 -2.55
CA GLY A 662 15.67 -0.51 -1.78
C GLY A 662 14.95 -0.55 -0.44
N THR A 663 13.63 -0.76 -0.42
CA THR A 663 12.81 -0.76 0.81
C THR A 663 12.15 -2.11 1.08
N PRO A 664 12.02 -2.53 2.35
CA PRO A 664 11.30 -3.77 2.69
C PRO A 664 9.82 -3.70 2.29
N SER A 665 9.28 -4.80 1.76
CA SER A 665 7.86 -4.90 1.40
C SER A 665 7.15 -5.97 2.23
N ALA A 666 6.28 -5.53 3.14
CA ALA A 666 5.46 -6.43 3.95
C ALA A 666 4.53 -7.31 3.11
N LEU A 667 4.08 -6.82 1.96
CA LEU A 667 3.27 -7.59 1.01
C LEU A 667 4.06 -8.78 0.45
N LEU A 668 5.23 -8.50 -0.15
CA LEU A 668 6.05 -9.52 -0.79
C LEU A 668 6.54 -10.56 0.22
N GLU A 669 6.94 -10.10 1.40
CA GLU A 669 7.33 -10.98 2.50
C GLU A 669 6.17 -11.90 2.90
N ARG A 670 4.97 -11.36 3.09
CA ARG A 670 3.78 -12.15 3.46
C ARG A 670 3.44 -13.19 2.39
N LEU A 671 3.37 -12.79 1.12
CA LEU A 671 3.04 -13.69 0.01
C LEU A 671 4.08 -14.82 -0.12
N SER A 672 5.36 -14.49 0.02
CA SER A 672 6.44 -15.48 -0.06
C SER A 672 6.35 -16.48 1.09
N ARG A 673 6.24 -15.98 2.33
CA ARG A 673 6.13 -16.82 3.53
C ARG A 673 4.90 -17.74 3.50
N GLU A 674 3.73 -17.20 3.17
CA GLU A 674 2.48 -17.98 3.17
C GLU A 674 2.39 -18.99 2.02
N SER A 675 3.13 -18.79 0.94
CA SER A 675 3.22 -19.74 -0.17
C SER A 675 4.42 -20.70 -0.07
N GLY A 676 5.32 -20.48 0.89
CA GLY A 676 6.53 -21.28 1.10
C GLY A 676 7.67 -20.96 0.13
N GLY A 677 7.68 -19.76 -0.46
CA GLY A 677 8.80 -19.25 -1.25
C GLY A 677 9.67 -18.25 -0.50
N ASP A 678 10.69 -17.76 -1.19
CA ASP A 678 11.75 -16.93 -0.63
C ASP A 678 11.45 -15.43 -0.81
N TYR A 679 11.82 -14.62 0.18
CA TYR A 679 11.81 -13.17 0.07
C TYR A 679 13.22 -12.60 0.19
N VAL A 680 13.62 -11.81 -0.80
CA VAL A 680 14.94 -11.20 -0.90
C VAL A 680 14.79 -9.69 -0.87
N LEU A 681 15.54 -9.03 0.02
CA LEU A 681 15.69 -7.59 0.04
C LEU A 681 17.04 -7.22 -0.59
N GLN A 682 17.00 -6.65 -1.79
CA GLN A 682 18.15 -6.08 -2.46
C GLN A 682 18.30 -4.62 -2.02
N LYS A 683 19.26 -4.36 -1.13
CA LYS A 683 19.62 -2.99 -0.71
C LYS A 683 20.30 -2.22 -1.84
#